data_AF-A0A1V5NUC2-F1
#
_entry.id   AF-A0A1V5NUC2-F1
#
_cell.length_a   1.000
_cell.length_b   1.000
_cell.length_c   1.000
_cell.angle_alpha   90.00
_cell.angle_beta   90.00
_cell.angle_gamma   90.00
#
_symmetry.space_group_name_H-M   'P 1'
#
loop_
_entity.id
_entity.type
_entity.pdbx_description
1 polymer ?
#
loop_
_entity_poly.entity_id
_entity_poly.type
_entity_poly.pdbx_seq_one_letter_code
_entity_poly.pdbx_strand_id
1 'polypeptide(L)'
;MLRWLLQTSHDTAVGLMSHLINLLSFNSEIESLVDAVNHKLDEPPTRLNVRHLSHPGGFVRDFGKRRLSIAGAYIKIARDLSPNSAEERLAALSMLVDQSLHAKTINMPLNTARIQIDLMKEVVKSRSNRRRQMEAMADFGLVSFGQETVVRRFLNKLHLVEVPEEEKPLRELNMGWDDHVHDFLSEGRKTPTQVLLDAFVKGISRLTIVYANLDERRMIHEAITAGNLLGIKVNIGIEFSVGPSGARRHYMYVPPETDDSKQFFAFFDERRMIFTPFLSGLRTNAASRHKTMVAAVERFNTLQRPRLNSGWEPDSPCWFPPLTLEELDRIVACGQISRVHIGELLFQKFRDILQRRVLQLKAQVLAAEDRLARGIYSEWEFKNISSQYESVREQYETMTPESLRTAYMEGRDVVDYDSEFAEEEPILDTLISQGGRIVMIHPLEIGLKDSMLHMLKHFARISHIETLNLRDSSARNPNDLIIFNKFIYLLNNGTEDDIVNFLEQHGITGGVREQVKKARELTSRRQMIPVCGSDSTGRDTTIPGMGFIKVNDIPESVRHEFLESHYKVPRPIADLVIHGGKKDDSPEAPIGSASDVVCMGKIGKPFRNMVGDEEALDLVPPGEFWAYLNPGLKSLWRIAIGFVVAFSFMNYQFGQLAGVMFAVIWFLITGTRNMLVDLLASSGILIRNWSLRNVNFDNISQSLFWTGFSVPILGFVKIAFDDNWPLEKAGFLFEAAKFFFLCMANGIYISTHNRLRNFDRRVIRANFFRTVLAWPFATAFAPVGNLLGIPSIVQAKLWSDVVGGFIEGFGKYSQRVVIRKRDLSELLPRLSSHDRDVRFTAMLDILYIWARQPRGPTCLSQLFNQPLSLLERLKLRRPSLSTEERQKKAEEFRRHFDRLLELFSDPGCLNLLSEFALKNYQDREAILLTELIGSQTEKFLAWLRHFRKHQA
;
A
#
# COMPACT_ATOMS: atom_id res chain seq x y z
N MET A 1 46.34 12.22 -14.70
CA MET A 1 46.03 12.09 -16.14
C MET A 1 45.52 10.70 -16.52
N LEU A 2 46.25 9.61 -16.25
CA LEU A 2 45.81 8.23 -16.59
C LEU A 2 44.52 7.79 -15.85
N ARG A 3 44.40 8.11 -14.55
CA ARG A 3 43.14 7.92 -13.78
C ARG A 3 41.96 8.69 -14.37
N TRP A 4 42.18 9.92 -14.82
CA TRP A 4 41.14 10.77 -15.42
C TRP A 4 40.67 10.22 -16.79
N LEU A 5 41.58 9.70 -17.61
CA LEU A 5 41.26 9.03 -18.88
C LEU A 5 40.54 7.68 -18.69
N LEU A 6 40.92 6.91 -17.68
CA LEU A 6 40.26 5.64 -17.34
C LEU A 6 38.87 5.87 -16.74
N GLN A 7 38.69 6.93 -15.95
CA GLN A 7 37.40 7.30 -15.38
C GLN A 7 36.46 7.84 -16.46
N THR A 8 36.91 8.78 -17.30
CA THR A 8 36.10 9.29 -18.43
C THR A 8 35.68 8.21 -19.44
N SER A 9 36.51 7.21 -19.71
CA SER A 9 36.16 6.07 -20.58
C SER A 9 35.20 5.09 -19.92
N HIS A 10 35.33 4.87 -18.61
CA HIS A 10 34.37 4.09 -17.83
C HIS A 10 32.99 4.79 -17.79
N ASP A 11 32.96 6.10 -17.56
CA ASP A 11 31.72 6.85 -17.40
C ASP A 11 30.96 7.01 -18.72
N THR A 12 31.69 7.15 -19.84
CA THR A 12 31.08 7.10 -21.18
C THR A 12 30.50 5.73 -21.49
N ALA A 13 31.19 4.63 -21.12
CA ALA A 13 30.67 3.28 -21.31
C ALA A 13 29.42 3.00 -20.45
N VAL A 14 29.43 3.42 -19.18
CA VAL A 14 28.29 3.27 -18.27
C VAL A 14 27.11 4.15 -18.70
N GLY A 15 27.36 5.39 -19.13
CA GLY A 15 26.34 6.29 -19.68
C GLY A 15 25.68 5.73 -20.94
N LEU A 16 26.47 5.18 -21.87
CA LEU A 16 25.97 4.50 -23.07
C LEU A 16 25.13 3.27 -22.71
N MET A 17 25.60 2.45 -21.76
CA MET A 17 24.87 1.27 -21.29
C MET A 17 23.53 1.65 -20.64
N SER A 18 23.52 2.67 -19.79
CA SER A 18 22.30 3.20 -19.16
C SER A 18 21.30 3.72 -20.21
N HIS A 19 21.78 4.41 -21.24
CA HIS A 19 20.93 4.87 -22.33
C HIS A 19 20.32 3.72 -23.13
N LEU A 20 21.12 2.70 -23.48
CA LEU A 20 20.64 1.48 -24.14
C LEU A 20 19.61 0.73 -23.29
N ILE A 21 19.89 0.58 -21.99
CA ILE A 21 18.97 -0.05 -21.03
C ILE A 21 17.63 0.70 -21.03
N ASN A 22 17.64 2.03 -20.97
CA ASN A 22 16.43 2.82 -20.98
C ASN A 22 15.66 2.71 -22.30
N LEU A 23 16.36 2.73 -23.44
CA LEU A 23 15.75 2.59 -24.76
C LEU A 23 15.08 1.22 -24.99
N LEU A 24 15.64 0.15 -24.40
CA LEU A 24 15.08 -1.20 -24.51
C LEU A 24 14.01 -1.52 -23.44
N SER A 25 13.86 -0.68 -22.43
CA SER A 25 12.95 -0.90 -21.30
C SER A 25 11.58 -0.28 -21.53
N PHE A 26 10.55 -0.88 -20.94
CA PHE A 26 9.15 -0.44 -20.99
C PHE A 26 8.54 -0.38 -22.40
N ASN A 27 7.23 -0.18 -22.48
CA ASN A 27 6.52 0.10 -23.72
C ASN A 27 5.95 1.52 -23.69
N SER A 28 5.52 2.01 -24.85
CA SER A 28 4.88 3.33 -24.99
C SER A 28 3.63 3.51 -24.12
N GLU A 29 2.96 2.41 -23.73
CA GLU A 29 1.83 2.48 -22.82
C GLU A 29 2.24 2.93 -21.42
N ILE A 30 3.31 2.37 -20.85
CA ILE A 30 3.83 2.78 -19.53
C ILE A 30 4.30 4.22 -19.57
N GLU A 31 5.00 4.62 -20.63
CA GLU A 31 5.44 6.00 -20.82
C GLU A 31 4.25 6.96 -20.84
N SER A 32 3.23 6.69 -21.67
CA SER A 32 2.02 7.51 -21.74
C SER A 32 1.27 7.62 -20.40
N LEU A 33 1.32 6.57 -19.57
CA LEU A 33 0.70 6.58 -18.25
C LEU A 33 1.49 7.46 -17.28
N VAL A 34 2.82 7.39 -17.28
CA VAL A 34 3.68 8.24 -16.45
C VAL A 34 3.56 9.70 -16.87
N ASP A 35 3.57 9.97 -18.18
CA ASP A 35 3.42 11.33 -18.70
C ASP A 35 2.05 11.92 -18.32
N ALA A 36 0.97 11.13 -18.38
CA ALA A 36 -0.36 11.55 -17.93
C ALA A 36 -0.42 11.80 -16.40
N VAL A 37 0.33 11.04 -15.60
CA VAL A 37 0.44 11.28 -14.15
C VAL A 37 1.22 12.56 -13.88
N ASN A 38 2.33 12.78 -14.58
CA ASN A 38 3.14 13.99 -14.43
C ASN A 38 2.36 15.25 -14.87
N HIS A 39 1.62 15.17 -15.97
CA HIS A 39 0.71 16.25 -16.38
C HIS A 39 -0.29 16.61 -15.27
N LYS A 40 -0.92 15.62 -14.64
CA LYS A 40 -1.81 15.84 -13.48
C LYS A 40 -1.10 16.38 -12.24
N LEU A 41 0.19 16.09 -12.06
CA LEU A 41 1.00 16.67 -10.99
C LEU A 41 1.36 18.13 -11.27
N ASP A 42 1.38 18.55 -12.53
CA ASP A 42 1.66 19.93 -12.94
C ASP A 42 0.42 20.81 -12.92
N GLU A 43 -0.76 20.23 -13.18
CA GLU A 43 -2.03 20.92 -13.01
C GLU A 43 -2.22 21.39 -11.55
N PRO A 44 -2.78 22.59 -11.31
CA PRO A 44 -3.17 23.00 -9.98
C PRO A 44 -4.24 22.03 -9.45
N PRO A 45 -4.30 21.77 -8.12
CA PRO A 45 -5.35 20.93 -7.55
C PRO A 45 -6.71 21.56 -7.85
N THR A 46 -7.40 21.02 -8.85
CA THR A 46 -8.76 21.42 -9.19
C THR A 46 -9.71 20.91 -8.11
N ARG A 47 -10.81 21.65 -7.89
CA ARG A 47 -11.95 21.09 -7.14
C ARG A 47 -12.42 19.88 -7.93
N LEU A 48 -12.38 18.71 -7.31
CA LEU A 48 -13.18 17.61 -7.83
C LEU A 48 -14.62 18.06 -7.64
N ASN A 49 -15.35 18.30 -8.73
CA ASN A 49 -16.80 18.18 -8.62
C ASN A 49 -17.06 16.84 -7.96
N VAL A 50 -17.91 16.82 -6.94
CA VAL A 50 -18.26 15.60 -6.21
C VAL A 50 -18.87 14.63 -7.22
N ARG A 51 -18.02 13.81 -7.83
CA ARG A 51 -18.41 12.80 -8.81
C ARG A 51 -19.14 11.74 -8.00
N HIS A 52 -20.35 11.38 -8.41
CA HIS A 52 -20.96 10.18 -7.86
C HIS A 52 -20.12 8.96 -8.27
N LEU A 53 -19.77 8.16 -7.27
CA LEU A 53 -18.89 7.01 -7.38
C LEU A 53 -19.58 5.89 -8.18
N SER A 54 -19.23 5.78 -9.46
CA SER A 54 -19.58 4.63 -10.29
C SER A 54 -18.80 3.40 -9.84
N HIS A 55 -19.47 2.26 -9.85
CA HIS A 55 -18.89 0.98 -9.51
C HIS A 55 -17.69 0.67 -10.44
N PRO A 56 -16.58 0.06 -9.96
CA PRO A 56 -15.39 -0.21 -10.78
C PRO A 56 -15.63 -1.12 -12.01
N GLY A 57 -16.69 -1.92 -11.97
CA GLY A 57 -17.20 -2.71 -13.09
C GLY A 57 -18.10 -1.95 -14.08
N GLY A 58 -18.56 -0.76 -13.71
CA GLY A 58 -19.53 0.10 -14.38
C GLY A 58 -18.93 1.14 -15.35
N PHE A 59 -19.65 2.23 -15.59
CA PHE A 59 -19.35 3.14 -16.71
C PHE A 59 -18.04 3.93 -16.56
N VAL A 60 -17.51 4.07 -15.34
CA VAL A 60 -16.22 4.73 -15.06
C VAL A 60 -15.06 4.14 -15.87
N ARG A 61 -15.19 2.89 -16.33
CA ARG A 61 -14.22 2.21 -17.18
C ARG A 61 -13.99 2.90 -18.54
N ASP A 62 -14.97 3.66 -19.03
CA ASP A 62 -14.86 4.39 -20.29
C ASP A 62 -14.29 5.80 -20.09
N PHE A 63 -14.30 6.33 -18.86
CA PHE A 63 -13.76 7.66 -18.56
C PHE A 63 -12.23 7.68 -18.52
N GLY A 64 -11.62 6.58 -18.11
CA GLY A 64 -10.18 6.50 -18.03
C GLY A 64 -9.67 5.13 -17.62
N LYS A 65 -8.37 4.91 -17.80
CA LYS A 65 -7.71 3.72 -17.29
C LYS A 65 -7.76 3.76 -15.76
N ARG A 66 -8.21 2.68 -15.11
CA ARG A 66 -8.24 2.51 -13.64
C ARG A 66 -6.96 3.00 -12.94
N ARG A 67 -5.79 2.76 -13.55
CA ARG A 67 -4.48 3.22 -13.02
C ARG A 67 -4.42 4.75 -12.87
N LEU A 68 -4.94 5.49 -13.85
CA LEU A 68 -4.99 6.96 -13.83
C LEU A 68 -6.06 7.49 -12.87
N SER A 69 -7.13 6.74 -12.64
CA SER A 69 -8.13 7.09 -11.62
C SER A 69 -7.56 6.94 -10.22
N ILE A 70 -6.87 5.81 -9.94
CA ILE A 70 -6.18 5.59 -8.66
C ILE A 70 -5.06 6.62 -8.47
N ALA A 71 -4.29 6.92 -9.53
CA ALA A 71 -3.28 7.98 -9.49
C ALA A 71 -3.90 9.34 -9.18
N GLY A 72 -4.96 9.73 -9.88
CA GLY A 72 -5.66 11.00 -9.64
C GLY A 72 -6.20 11.12 -8.21
N ALA A 73 -6.80 10.05 -7.68
CA ALA A 73 -7.26 9.99 -6.30
C ALA A 73 -6.11 10.19 -5.31
N TYR A 74 -5.02 9.44 -5.50
CA TYR A 74 -3.85 9.52 -4.63
C TYR A 74 -3.19 10.90 -4.70
N ILE A 75 -3.05 11.49 -5.89
CA ILE A 75 -2.48 12.84 -6.06
C ILE A 75 -3.31 13.89 -5.31
N LYS A 76 -4.65 13.79 -5.37
CA LYS A 76 -5.55 14.69 -4.63
C LYS A 76 -5.32 14.56 -3.12
N ILE A 77 -5.32 13.34 -2.60
CA ILE A 77 -5.01 13.06 -1.18
C ILE A 77 -3.61 13.57 -0.80
N ALA A 78 -2.64 13.46 -1.71
CA ALA A 78 -1.25 13.78 -1.43
C ALA A 78 -0.94 15.29 -1.43
N ARG A 79 -1.60 16.07 -2.29
CA ARG A 79 -1.30 17.51 -2.50
C ARG A 79 -2.21 18.44 -1.72
N ASP A 80 -3.45 18.04 -1.45
CA ASP A 80 -4.43 18.92 -0.81
C ASP A 80 -4.32 18.83 0.71
N LEU A 81 -3.61 19.75 1.33
CA LEU A 81 -3.40 19.77 2.79
C LEU A 81 -4.42 20.64 3.54
N SER A 82 -5.30 21.38 2.83
CA SER A 82 -6.19 22.35 3.46
C SER A 82 -7.29 21.66 4.28
N PRO A 83 -7.64 22.16 5.48
CA PRO A 83 -8.80 21.66 6.21
C PRO A 83 -10.12 21.80 5.46
N ASN A 84 -10.22 22.80 4.58
CA ASN A 84 -11.43 23.04 3.78
C ASN A 84 -11.71 21.96 2.74
N SER A 85 -10.70 21.17 2.39
CA SER A 85 -10.80 20.12 1.38
C SER A 85 -11.01 18.72 1.97
N ALA A 86 -11.36 18.62 3.26
CA ALA A 86 -11.58 17.34 3.95
C ALA A 86 -12.54 16.41 3.19
N GLU A 87 -13.70 16.92 2.80
CA GLU A 87 -14.72 16.16 2.06
C GLU A 87 -14.22 15.71 0.69
N GLU A 88 -13.47 16.58 -0.01
CA GLU A 88 -12.88 16.23 -1.31
C GLU A 88 -11.81 15.13 -1.17
N ARG A 89 -11.01 15.16 -0.10
CA ARG A 89 -10.06 14.09 0.23
C ARG A 89 -10.75 12.79 0.59
N LEU A 90 -11.81 12.82 1.40
CA LEU A 90 -12.59 11.64 1.76
C LEU A 90 -13.27 11.02 0.53
N ALA A 91 -13.80 11.83 -0.38
CA ALA A 91 -14.33 11.35 -1.65
C ALA A 91 -13.25 10.70 -2.53
N ALA A 92 -12.05 11.31 -2.60
CA ALA A 92 -10.91 10.72 -3.29
C ALA A 92 -10.45 9.40 -2.63
N LEU A 93 -10.46 9.32 -1.29
CA LEU A 93 -10.13 8.11 -0.55
C LEU A 93 -11.14 6.99 -0.85
N SER A 94 -12.43 7.28 -0.79
CA SER A 94 -13.49 6.32 -1.14
C SER A 94 -13.29 5.81 -2.57
N MET A 95 -13.02 6.69 -3.54
CA MET A 95 -12.73 6.29 -4.92
C MET A 95 -11.51 5.38 -5.00
N LEU A 96 -10.43 5.73 -4.30
CA LEU A 96 -9.20 4.95 -4.29
C LEU A 96 -9.43 3.56 -3.69
N VAL A 97 -10.15 3.46 -2.56
CA VAL A 97 -10.47 2.20 -1.88
C VAL A 97 -11.37 1.32 -2.74
N ASP A 98 -12.46 1.87 -3.28
CA ASP A 98 -13.39 1.15 -4.17
C ASP A 98 -12.65 0.60 -5.38
N GLN A 99 -11.88 1.46 -6.06
CA GLN A 99 -11.12 1.04 -7.23
C GLN A 99 -10.06 0.00 -6.89
N SER A 100 -9.42 0.07 -5.71
CA SER A 100 -8.33 -0.81 -5.31
C SER A 100 -8.82 -2.18 -4.85
N LEU A 101 -9.84 -2.22 -3.97
CA LEU A 101 -10.40 -3.47 -3.44
C LEU A 101 -11.18 -4.27 -4.50
N HIS A 102 -11.85 -3.60 -5.44
CA HIS A 102 -12.67 -4.27 -6.45
C HIS A 102 -11.88 -4.60 -7.73
N ALA A 103 -10.57 -4.84 -7.61
CA ALA A 103 -9.67 -5.25 -8.69
C ALA A 103 -10.14 -6.58 -9.35
N LYS A 104 -9.57 -6.89 -10.53
CA LYS A 104 -9.99 -7.98 -11.43
C LYS A 104 -9.77 -9.42 -10.91
N THR A 105 -9.61 -9.65 -9.61
CA THR A 105 -9.27 -10.98 -9.07
C THR A 105 -9.86 -11.28 -7.70
N ILE A 106 -10.06 -12.59 -7.49
CA ILE A 106 -10.91 -13.20 -6.46
C ILE A 106 -10.07 -13.66 -5.24
N ASN A 107 -8.74 -13.77 -5.34
CA ASN A 107 -7.95 -14.49 -4.33
C ASN A 107 -7.40 -13.63 -3.19
N MET A 108 -6.81 -12.46 -3.47
CA MET A 108 -6.17 -11.60 -2.45
C MET A 108 -6.49 -10.10 -2.63
N PRO A 109 -7.77 -9.68 -2.59
CA PRO A 109 -8.16 -8.29 -2.85
C PRO A 109 -7.55 -7.27 -1.88
N LEU A 110 -7.48 -7.58 -0.59
CA LEU A 110 -7.01 -6.64 0.44
C LEU A 110 -5.51 -6.35 0.28
N ASN A 111 -4.69 -7.40 0.17
CA ASN A 111 -3.24 -7.23 -0.01
C ASN A 111 -2.90 -6.61 -1.38
N THR A 112 -3.67 -6.93 -2.42
CA THR A 112 -3.53 -6.30 -3.73
C THR A 112 -3.74 -4.79 -3.63
N ALA A 113 -4.81 -4.36 -2.97
CA ALA A 113 -5.10 -2.93 -2.79
C ALA A 113 -3.96 -2.21 -2.05
N ARG A 114 -3.46 -2.78 -0.95
CA ARG A 114 -2.35 -2.23 -0.16
C ARG A 114 -1.09 -1.99 -0.99
N ILE A 115 -0.68 -2.99 -1.78
CA ILE A 115 0.49 -2.89 -2.66
C ILE A 115 0.25 -1.86 -3.79
N GLN A 116 -0.94 -1.83 -4.38
CA GLN A 116 -1.26 -0.89 -5.44
C GLN A 116 -1.15 0.57 -4.97
N ILE A 117 -1.61 0.85 -3.75
CA ILE A 117 -1.52 2.18 -3.15
C ILE A 117 -0.06 2.54 -2.86
N ASP A 118 0.73 1.62 -2.32
CA ASP A 118 2.16 1.85 -2.05
C ASP A 118 2.97 2.11 -3.33
N LEU A 119 2.71 1.34 -4.39
CA LEU A 119 3.33 1.56 -5.70
C LEU A 119 2.90 2.90 -6.31
N MET A 120 1.63 3.31 -6.16
CA MET A 120 1.17 4.60 -6.65
C MET A 120 1.81 5.77 -5.88
N LYS A 121 2.00 5.59 -4.58
CA LYS A 121 2.77 6.50 -3.74
C LYS A 121 4.20 6.65 -4.23
N GLU A 122 4.85 5.56 -4.62
CA GLU A 122 6.18 5.60 -5.23
C GLU A 122 6.19 6.34 -6.58
N VAL A 123 5.20 6.09 -7.46
CA VAL A 123 5.06 6.81 -8.74
C VAL A 123 5.01 8.34 -8.52
N VAL A 124 4.23 8.79 -7.54
CA VAL A 124 4.09 10.24 -7.25
C VAL A 124 5.33 10.82 -6.57
N LYS A 125 5.96 10.07 -5.66
CA LYS A 125 7.17 10.51 -4.95
C LYS A 125 8.39 10.60 -5.86
N SER A 126 8.56 9.66 -6.79
CA SER A 126 9.74 9.57 -7.65
C SER A 126 9.69 10.49 -8.87
N ARG A 127 8.98 11.63 -8.81
CA ARG A 127 8.82 12.58 -9.94
C ARG A 127 10.15 12.98 -10.60
N SER A 128 11.20 13.17 -9.79
CA SER A 128 12.54 13.53 -10.29
C SER A 128 13.29 12.37 -10.96
N ASN A 129 12.80 11.14 -10.84
CA ASN A 129 13.40 9.94 -11.41
C ASN A 129 12.38 9.19 -12.29
N ARG A 130 12.35 9.56 -13.58
CA ARG A 130 11.41 8.98 -14.56
C ARG A 130 11.51 7.46 -14.66
N ARG A 131 12.73 6.90 -14.59
CA ARG A 131 12.94 5.45 -14.62
C ARG A 131 12.20 4.78 -13.48
N ARG A 132 12.39 5.27 -12.26
CA ARG A 132 11.71 4.75 -11.06
C ARG A 132 10.19 4.86 -11.14
N GLN A 133 9.65 5.96 -11.68
CA GLN A 133 8.20 6.08 -11.93
C GLN A 133 7.69 5.01 -12.89
N MET A 134 8.41 4.74 -13.98
CA MET A 134 8.03 3.71 -14.96
C MET A 134 8.08 2.30 -14.35
N GLU A 135 9.08 2.01 -13.52
CA GLU A 135 9.18 0.74 -12.78
C GLU A 135 7.99 0.54 -11.85
N ALA A 136 7.69 1.53 -11.01
CA ALA A 136 6.56 1.46 -10.09
C ALA A 136 5.21 1.35 -10.83
N MET A 137 5.05 2.05 -11.97
CA MET A 137 3.86 1.96 -12.82
C MET A 137 3.72 0.59 -13.52
N ALA A 138 4.84 -0.01 -13.93
CA ALA A 138 4.87 -1.36 -14.49
C ALA A 138 4.51 -2.41 -13.43
N ASP A 139 5.12 -2.31 -12.25
CA ASP A 139 4.85 -3.15 -11.08
C ASP A 139 3.38 -3.06 -10.65
N PHE A 140 2.81 -1.85 -10.63
CA PHE A 140 1.38 -1.64 -10.37
C PHE A 140 0.52 -2.47 -11.33
N GLY A 141 0.93 -2.52 -12.59
CA GLY A 141 0.26 -3.29 -13.62
C GLY A 141 0.29 -4.80 -13.39
N LEU A 142 1.42 -5.32 -12.90
CA LEU A 142 1.59 -6.73 -12.55
C LEU A 142 0.72 -7.12 -11.34
N VAL A 143 0.72 -6.29 -10.30
CA VAL A 143 -0.03 -6.56 -9.06
C VAL A 143 -1.54 -6.43 -9.25
N SER A 144 -2.00 -5.60 -10.20
CA SER A 144 -3.42 -5.36 -10.49
C SER A 144 -4.24 -6.64 -10.81
N PHE A 145 -3.57 -7.76 -11.10
CA PHE A 145 -4.17 -9.07 -11.32
C PHE A 145 -4.27 -9.94 -10.07
N GLY A 146 -3.88 -9.45 -8.88
CA GLY A 146 -4.09 -10.12 -7.58
C GLY A 146 -3.80 -11.62 -7.52
N GLN A 147 -2.78 -12.07 -8.25
CA GLN A 147 -2.30 -13.46 -8.22
C GLN A 147 -1.52 -13.67 -6.92
N GLU A 148 -1.83 -14.71 -6.16
CA GLU A 148 -1.26 -14.94 -4.83
C GLU A 148 0.27 -14.91 -4.82
N THR A 149 0.91 -15.59 -5.78
CA THR A 149 2.36 -15.66 -5.88
C THR A 149 3.00 -14.31 -6.21
N VAL A 150 2.34 -13.50 -7.05
CA VAL A 150 2.79 -12.15 -7.39
C VAL A 150 2.62 -11.22 -6.19
N VAL A 151 1.45 -11.25 -5.56
CA VAL A 151 1.11 -10.43 -4.39
C VAL A 151 2.11 -10.70 -3.26
N ARG A 152 2.32 -11.96 -2.88
CA ARG A 152 3.30 -12.34 -1.85
C ARG A 152 4.72 -11.89 -2.18
N ARG A 153 5.17 -12.07 -3.42
CA ARG A 153 6.48 -11.58 -3.85
C ARG A 153 6.62 -10.07 -3.68
N PHE A 154 5.56 -9.30 -3.96
CA PHE A 154 5.57 -7.85 -3.78
C PHE A 154 5.44 -7.42 -2.31
N LEU A 155 4.69 -8.16 -1.49
CA LEU A 155 4.71 -7.96 -0.04
C LEU A 155 6.15 -8.08 0.50
N ASN A 156 6.90 -9.12 0.07
CA ASN A 156 8.31 -9.27 0.45
C ASN A 156 9.17 -8.12 -0.09
N LYS A 157 9.09 -7.82 -1.41
CA LYS A 157 9.85 -6.74 -2.06
C LYS A 157 9.63 -5.38 -1.38
N LEU A 158 8.42 -5.13 -0.90
CA LEU A 158 8.05 -3.89 -0.23
C LEU A 158 8.19 -3.98 1.30
N HIS A 159 8.56 -5.15 1.84
CA HIS A 159 8.57 -5.49 3.27
C HIS A 159 7.26 -5.11 3.97
N LEU A 160 6.14 -5.56 3.41
CA LEU A 160 4.80 -5.43 3.98
C LEU A 160 4.34 -6.77 4.54
N VAL A 161 3.65 -6.77 5.67
CA VAL A 161 3.07 -7.98 6.26
C VAL A 161 1.85 -8.43 5.44
N GLU A 162 1.73 -9.74 5.15
CA GLU A 162 0.51 -10.31 4.56
C GLU A 162 -0.63 -10.25 5.59
N VAL A 163 -1.72 -9.58 5.23
CA VAL A 163 -2.93 -9.52 6.06
C VAL A 163 -3.86 -10.66 5.64
N PRO A 164 -4.52 -11.38 6.58
CA PRO A 164 -5.49 -12.42 6.24
C PRO A 164 -6.64 -11.91 5.35
N GLU A 165 -6.98 -12.66 4.31
CA GLU A 165 -8.08 -12.36 3.38
C GLU A 165 -9.41 -12.96 3.89
N GLU A 166 -9.79 -12.64 5.13
CA GLU A 166 -11.01 -13.18 5.80
C GLU A 166 -12.31 -12.42 5.48
N GLU A 167 -12.28 -11.49 4.51
CA GLU A 167 -13.40 -10.57 4.19
C GLU A 167 -13.86 -9.69 5.39
N LYS A 168 -13.03 -9.59 6.42
CA LYS A 168 -13.24 -8.71 7.59
C LYS A 168 -12.47 -7.40 7.45
N PRO A 169 -12.97 -6.28 8.01
CA PRO A 169 -12.21 -5.04 8.07
C PRO A 169 -10.97 -5.20 8.97
N LEU A 170 -9.93 -4.41 8.71
CA LEU A 170 -8.65 -4.50 9.44
C LEU A 170 -8.82 -4.42 10.97
N ARG A 171 -9.76 -3.60 11.45
CA ARG A 171 -10.08 -3.41 12.88
C ARG A 171 -10.49 -4.69 13.59
N GLU A 172 -11.02 -5.69 12.88
CA GLU A 172 -11.44 -6.97 13.45
C GLU A 172 -10.32 -8.02 13.48
N LEU A 173 -9.25 -7.80 12.70
CA LEU A 173 -8.12 -8.73 12.62
C LEU A 173 -7.14 -8.59 13.80
N ASN A 174 -7.22 -7.48 14.54
CA ASN A 174 -6.39 -7.20 15.73
C ASN A 174 -4.88 -7.44 15.51
N MET A 175 -4.36 -7.04 14.34
CA MET A 175 -2.95 -7.20 13.98
C MET A 175 -2.14 -6.01 14.47
N GLY A 176 -1.86 -5.03 13.60
CA GLY A 176 -1.01 -3.90 13.94
C GLY A 176 -1.72 -2.80 14.73
N TRP A 177 -1.00 -2.09 15.60
CA TRP A 177 -1.53 -0.93 16.31
C TRP A 177 -0.49 0.19 16.49
N ASP A 178 -0.94 1.40 16.79
CA ASP A 178 -0.11 2.48 17.32
C ASP A 178 -0.95 3.34 18.29
N ASP A 179 -0.48 3.54 19.51
CA ASP A 179 -1.22 4.29 20.53
C ASP A 179 -0.91 5.78 20.57
N HIS A 180 0.02 6.28 19.75
CA HIS A 180 0.36 7.72 19.71
C HIS A 180 0.95 8.13 18.35
N VAL A 181 0.13 8.82 17.53
CA VAL A 181 0.55 9.34 16.22
C VAL A 181 0.07 10.77 16.04
N HIS A 182 0.91 11.61 15.45
CA HIS A 182 0.59 13.00 15.08
C HIS A 182 0.26 13.13 13.58
N ASP A 183 -0.77 13.93 13.29
CA ASP A 183 -1.02 14.46 11.97
C ASP A 183 -0.52 15.91 11.86
N PHE A 184 -0.75 16.56 10.72
CA PHE A 184 -0.30 17.92 10.46
C PHE A 184 -0.91 19.01 11.36
N LEU A 185 -2.02 18.77 12.07
CA LEU A 185 -2.56 19.77 13.00
C LEU A 185 -1.72 19.93 14.27
N SER A 186 -0.89 18.93 14.58
CA SER A 186 0.01 18.93 15.73
C SER A 186 1.47 19.02 15.26
N GLU A 187 2.20 17.91 15.20
CA GLU A 187 3.63 17.89 14.81
C GLU A 187 3.92 17.09 13.54
N GLY A 188 2.92 16.42 12.98
CA GLY A 188 3.05 15.64 11.77
C GLY A 188 3.18 16.51 10.51
N ARG A 189 3.36 15.88 9.35
CA ARG A 189 3.39 16.56 8.03
C ARG A 189 2.28 16.10 7.09
N LYS A 190 1.41 15.21 7.56
CA LYS A 190 0.42 14.49 6.76
C LYS A 190 -0.97 14.77 7.29
N THR A 191 -1.93 14.91 6.38
CA THR A 191 -3.37 14.93 6.71
C THR A 191 -3.81 13.63 7.37
N PRO A 192 -4.90 13.62 8.15
CA PRO A 192 -5.47 12.40 8.71
C PRO A 192 -5.66 11.30 7.66
N THR A 193 -6.17 11.64 6.47
CA THR A 193 -6.34 10.68 5.36
C THR A 193 -5.01 10.08 4.93
N GLN A 194 -3.93 10.86 4.81
CA GLN A 194 -2.61 10.35 4.44
C GLN A 194 -2.01 9.45 5.52
N VAL A 195 -2.19 9.80 6.80
CA VAL A 195 -1.75 8.95 7.94
C VAL A 195 -2.48 7.60 7.86
N LEU A 196 -3.80 7.62 7.72
CA LEU A 196 -4.60 6.40 7.69
C LEU A 196 -4.35 5.56 6.44
N LEU A 197 -4.09 6.19 5.29
CA LEU A 197 -3.71 5.48 4.06
C LEU A 197 -2.37 4.74 4.23
N ASP A 198 -1.39 5.38 4.87
CA ASP A 198 -0.12 4.73 5.20
C ASP A 198 -0.27 3.59 6.21
N ALA A 199 -1.28 3.69 7.09
CA ALA A 199 -1.60 2.66 8.08
C ALA A 199 -2.27 1.46 7.43
N PHE A 200 -3.19 1.70 6.50
CA PHE A 200 -3.81 0.69 5.67
C PHE A 200 -2.77 -0.10 4.86
N VAL A 201 -1.84 0.60 4.20
CA VAL A 201 -0.74 -0.04 3.46
C VAL A 201 0.08 -0.95 4.39
N LYS A 202 0.38 -0.52 5.61
CA LYS A 202 1.09 -1.36 6.59
C LYS A 202 0.26 -2.52 7.15
N GLY A 203 -1.07 -2.43 7.11
CA GLY A 203 -1.96 -3.44 7.71
C GLY A 203 -2.22 -3.18 9.19
N ILE A 204 -2.22 -1.91 9.60
CA ILE A 204 -2.52 -1.51 10.98
C ILE A 204 -4.04 -1.56 11.20
N SER A 205 -4.45 -2.26 12.26
CA SER A 205 -5.84 -2.43 12.68
C SER A 205 -6.36 -1.26 13.52
N ARG A 206 -5.49 -0.61 14.32
CA ARG A 206 -5.88 0.45 15.25
C ARG A 206 -4.85 1.57 15.36
N LEU A 207 -5.31 2.82 15.39
CA LEU A 207 -4.48 4.00 15.60
C LEU A 207 -5.11 4.94 16.63
N THR A 208 -4.29 5.61 17.44
CA THR A 208 -4.70 6.80 18.19
C THR A 208 -4.04 8.03 17.57
N ILE A 209 -4.84 8.95 17.02
CA ILE A 209 -4.36 10.21 16.46
C ILE A 209 -4.55 11.31 17.51
N VAL A 210 -3.50 12.09 17.74
CA VAL A 210 -3.40 12.99 18.90
C VAL A 210 -3.45 14.46 18.48
N TYR A 211 -4.30 15.22 19.17
CA TYR A 211 -4.53 16.65 18.93
C TYR A 211 -4.30 17.47 20.20
N ALA A 212 -3.78 18.68 20.04
CA ALA A 212 -3.60 19.62 21.15
C ALA A 212 -4.91 20.33 21.58
N ASN A 213 -5.91 20.39 20.69
CA ASN A 213 -7.25 20.93 20.98
C ASN A 213 -8.29 20.35 20.00
N LEU A 214 -9.56 20.72 20.15
CA LEU A 214 -10.69 20.22 19.34
C LEU A 214 -11.31 21.29 18.43
N ASP A 215 -10.61 22.39 18.15
CA ASP A 215 -11.19 23.51 17.42
C ASP A 215 -11.42 23.17 15.94
N GLU A 216 -10.53 22.36 15.34
CA GLU A 216 -10.60 22.00 13.93
C GLU A 216 -11.46 20.75 13.68
N ARG A 217 -12.77 20.87 13.93
CA ARG A 217 -13.73 19.75 13.87
C ARG A 217 -13.69 18.95 12.55
N ARG A 218 -13.38 19.60 11.43
CA ARG A 218 -13.32 18.98 10.09
C ARG A 218 -12.21 17.94 9.97
N MET A 219 -11.06 18.14 10.62
CA MET A 219 -9.95 17.20 10.56
C MET A 219 -10.19 15.96 11.44
N ILE A 220 -10.80 16.13 12.60
CA ILE A 220 -11.23 15.01 13.43
C ILE A 220 -12.33 14.20 12.71
N HIS A 221 -13.26 14.89 12.04
CA HIS A 221 -14.24 14.22 11.15
C HIS A 221 -13.54 13.41 10.05
N GLU A 222 -12.54 14.00 9.40
CA GLU A 222 -11.73 13.32 8.38
C GLU A 222 -11.02 12.08 8.94
N ALA A 223 -10.38 12.20 10.11
CA ALA A 223 -9.68 11.09 10.77
C ALA A 223 -10.62 9.88 11.03
N ILE A 224 -11.76 10.12 11.68
CA ILE A 224 -12.71 9.05 12.02
C ILE A 224 -13.31 8.45 10.74
N THR A 225 -13.71 9.29 9.79
CA THR A 225 -14.36 8.84 8.54
C THR A 225 -13.41 8.09 7.63
N ALA A 226 -12.16 8.54 7.48
CA ALA A 226 -11.13 7.81 6.74
C ALA A 226 -10.80 6.46 7.40
N GLY A 227 -10.81 6.39 8.74
CA GLY A 227 -10.67 5.14 9.48
C GLY A 227 -11.79 4.17 9.16
N ASN A 228 -13.03 4.65 9.13
CA ASN A 228 -14.21 3.87 8.72
C ASN A 228 -14.12 3.37 7.27
N LEU A 229 -13.71 4.22 6.32
CA LEU A 229 -13.53 3.82 4.92
C LEU A 229 -12.45 2.75 4.72
N LEU A 230 -11.36 2.82 5.50
CA LEU A 230 -10.23 1.88 5.40
C LEU A 230 -10.37 0.66 6.32
N GLY A 231 -11.45 0.60 7.11
CA GLY A 231 -11.69 -0.46 8.09
C GLY A 231 -10.72 -0.44 9.27
N ILE A 232 -10.07 0.70 9.58
CA ILE A 232 -9.13 0.89 10.69
C ILE A 232 -9.88 1.50 11.88
N LYS A 233 -9.60 1.04 13.10
CA LYS A 233 -10.13 1.66 14.33
C LYS A 233 -9.33 2.91 14.67
N VAL A 234 -9.98 4.07 14.75
CA VAL A 234 -9.34 5.35 15.04
C VAL A 234 -9.83 5.88 16.37
N ASN A 235 -8.91 6.03 17.31
CA ASN A 235 -9.13 6.72 18.59
C ASN A 235 -8.61 8.15 18.47
N ILE A 236 -9.27 9.10 19.12
CA ILE A 236 -8.85 10.51 19.16
C ILE A 236 -8.28 10.80 20.54
N GLY A 237 -7.00 11.15 20.60
CA GLY A 237 -6.32 11.58 21.82
C GLY A 237 -6.25 13.10 21.92
N ILE A 238 -6.44 13.64 23.13
CA ILE A 238 -6.28 15.06 23.43
C ILE A 238 -5.07 15.22 24.33
N GLU A 239 -4.01 15.80 23.80
CA GLU A 239 -2.76 16.01 24.52
C GLU A 239 -2.81 17.31 25.34
N PHE A 240 -2.34 17.23 26.58
CA PHE A 240 -2.18 18.38 27.46
C PHE A 240 -1.02 18.18 28.44
N SER A 241 -0.53 19.28 28.99
CA SER A 241 0.53 19.28 29.99
C SER A 241 0.05 19.85 31.32
N VAL A 242 0.73 19.54 32.41
CA VAL A 242 0.43 20.05 33.77
C VAL A 242 1.71 20.57 34.43
N GLY A 243 1.59 21.69 35.15
CA GLY A 243 2.60 22.35 35.97
C GLY A 243 3.59 23.26 35.23
N PRO A 244 4.70 23.65 35.87
CA PRO A 244 5.57 24.71 35.39
C PRO A 244 6.47 24.31 34.22
N SER A 245 6.89 25.33 33.48
CA SER A 245 7.86 25.28 32.40
C SER A 245 9.16 24.55 32.80
N GLY A 246 9.73 23.79 31.86
CA GLY A 246 10.95 23.00 32.07
C GLY A 246 10.81 21.74 32.93
N ALA A 247 9.67 21.58 33.61
CA ALA A 247 9.37 20.39 34.39
C ALA A 247 7.98 19.83 34.10
N ARG A 248 7.33 20.19 32.99
CA ARG A 248 5.93 19.81 32.71
C ARG A 248 5.74 18.29 32.67
N ARG A 249 4.57 17.84 33.14
CA ARG A 249 4.11 16.45 32.97
C ARG A 249 3.12 16.39 31.83
N HIS A 250 3.26 15.41 30.95
CA HIS A 250 2.46 15.30 29.74
C HIS A 250 1.44 14.16 29.85
N TYR A 251 0.22 14.44 29.42
CA TYR A 251 -0.91 13.51 29.46
C TYR A 251 -1.68 13.54 28.16
N MET A 252 -2.35 12.43 27.88
CA MET A 252 -3.32 12.31 26.80
C MET A 252 -4.64 11.80 27.38
N TYR A 253 -5.72 12.53 27.13
CA TYR A 253 -7.08 12.05 27.38
C TYR A 253 -7.64 11.44 26.08
N VAL A 254 -7.98 10.15 26.12
CA VAL A 254 -8.69 9.47 25.03
C VAL A 254 -10.13 9.25 25.52
N PRO A 255 -11.12 9.94 24.94
CA PRO A 255 -12.53 9.76 25.29
C PRO A 255 -13.03 8.33 25.05
N PRO A 256 -14.23 7.98 25.57
CA PRO A 256 -14.90 6.73 25.20
C PRO A 256 -14.98 6.53 23.68
N GLU A 257 -14.93 5.28 23.26
CA GLU A 257 -15.00 4.92 21.84
C GLU A 257 -16.35 5.32 21.24
N THR A 258 -16.31 5.81 20.00
CA THR A 258 -17.49 6.25 19.24
C THR A 258 -17.41 5.71 17.82
N ASP A 259 -18.56 5.42 17.21
CA ASP A 259 -18.61 4.81 15.88
C ASP A 259 -18.34 5.82 14.75
N ASP A 260 -18.75 7.08 14.98
CA ASP A 260 -18.62 8.16 14.02
C ASP A 260 -18.29 9.50 14.69
N SER A 261 -17.92 10.47 13.85
CA SER A 261 -17.55 11.80 14.34
C SER A 261 -18.71 12.58 14.96
N LYS A 262 -19.97 12.28 14.62
CA LYS A 262 -21.14 12.98 15.17
C LYS A 262 -21.30 12.59 16.64
N GLN A 263 -21.21 11.29 16.94
CA GLN A 263 -21.20 10.78 18.30
C GLN A 263 -20.01 11.32 19.10
N PHE A 264 -18.82 11.39 18.48
CA PHE A 264 -17.63 11.99 19.10
C PHE A 264 -17.87 13.43 19.56
N PHE A 265 -18.40 14.30 18.69
CA PHE A 265 -18.67 15.69 19.08
C PHE A 265 -19.86 15.82 20.04
N ALA A 266 -20.89 14.98 19.89
CA ALA A 266 -22.02 14.94 20.82
C ALA A 266 -21.55 14.66 22.26
N PHE A 267 -20.58 13.78 22.47
CA PHE A 267 -20.00 13.50 23.80
C PHE A 267 -19.49 14.77 24.50
N PHE A 268 -18.83 15.68 23.78
CA PHE A 268 -18.35 16.95 24.32
C PHE A 268 -19.46 18.00 24.41
N ASP A 269 -20.32 18.09 23.39
CA ASP A 269 -21.37 19.12 23.31
C ASP A 269 -22.46 18.89 24.38
N GLU A 270 -22.84 17.63 24.66
CA GLU A 270 -23.79 17.26 25.72
C GLU A 270 -23.23 17.52 27.14
N ARG A 271 -21.90 17.45 27.30
CA ARG A 271 -21.18 17.62 28.57
C ARG A 271 -20.40 18.94 28.62
N ARG A 272 -20.83 19.92 27.84
CA ARG A 272 -20.08 21.17 27.61
C ARG A 272 -19.70 21.89 28.90
N MET A 273 -20.59 21.95 29.89
CA MET A 273 -20.31 22.61 31.18
C MET A 273 -19.12 21.97 31.91
N ILE A 274 -18.97 20.64 31.82
CA ILE A 274 -17.90 19.90 32.48
C ILE A 274 -16.57 20.07 31.74
N PHE A 275 -16.60 20.03 30.40
CA PHE A 275 -15.39 20.14 29.57
C PHE A 275 -14.94 21.58 29.33
N THR A 276 -15.72 22.60 29.67
CA THR A 276 -15.37 24.01 29.39
C THR A 276 -14.02 24.41 29.99
N PRO A 277 -13.71 24.16 31.29
CA PRO A 277 -12.41 24.51 31.86
C PRO A 277 -11.24 23.80 31.17
N PHE A 278 -11.43 22.53 30.80
CA PHE A 278 -10.42 21.78 30.06
C PHE A 278 -10.18 22.38 28.67
N LEU A 279 -11.24 22.54 27.86
CA LEU A 279 -11.13 23.04 26.49
C LEU A 279 -10.62 24.49 26.44
N SER A 280 -11.00 25.34 27.41
CA SER A 280 -10.42 26.69 27.52
C SER A 280 -8.95 26.64 27.89
N GLY A 281 -8.56 25.76 28.82
CA GLY A 281 -7.15 25.61 29.20
C GLY A 281 -6.27 25.13 28.05
N LEU A 282 -6.77 24.21 27.20
CA LEU A 282 -6.08 23.80 25.97
C LEU A 282 -5.83 24.97 25.03
N ARG A 283 -6.82 25.87 24.87
CA ARG A 283 -6.68 27.07 24.02
C ARG A 283 -5.68 28.07 24.62
N THR A 284 -5.69 28.25 25.94
CA THR A 284 -4.72 29.10 26.63
C THR A 284 -3.31 28.55 26.45
N ASN A 285 -3.11 27.25 26.64
CA ASN A 285 -1.82 26.58 26.40
C ASN A 285 -1.36 26.72 24.95
N ALA A 286 -2.26 26.58 23.98
CA ALA A 286 -1.96 26.82 22.57
C ALA A 286 -1.48 28.26 22.30
N ALA A 287 -2.14 29.26 22.88
CA ALA A 287 -1.76 30.65 22.74
C ALA A 287 -0.42 30.96 23.41
N SER A 288 -0.16 30.38 24.60
CA SER A 288 1.12 30.48 25.28
C SER A 288 2.25 29.84 24.48
N ARG A 289 2.03 28.64 23.94
CA ARG A 289 2.96 27.96 23.02
C ARG A 289 3.30 28.83 21.82
N HIS A 290 2.30 29.45 21.18
CA HIS A 290 2.52 30.36 20.05
C HIS A 290 3.44 31.52 20.43
N LYS A 291 3.19 32.20 21.56
CA LYS A 291 4.06 33.29 22.05
C LYS A 291 5.49 32.82 22.27
N THR A 292 5.67 31.63 22.84
CA THR A 292 6.98 31.01 23.02
C THR A 292 7.70 30.75 21.69
N MET A 293 6.99 30.28 20.66
CA MET A 293 7.59 30.04 19.35
C MET A 293 8.02 31.34 18.66
N VAL A 294 7.23 32.42 18.78
CA VAL A 294 7.61 33.76 18.31
C VAL A 294 8.91 34.21 18.97
N ALA A 295 9.00 34.11 20.30
CA ALA A 295 10.21 34.48 21.04
C ALA A 295 11.43 33.62 20.65
N ALA A 296 11.24 32.33 20.36
CA ALA A 296 12.31 31.45 19.89
C ALA A 296 12.88 31.89 18.53
N VAL A 297 12.00 32.29 17.59
CA VAL A 297 12.39 32.83 16.28
C VAL A 297 13.16 34.14 16.42
N GLU A 298 12.67 35.07 17.24
CA GLU A 298 13.34 36.34 17.53
C GLU A 298 14.73 36.12 18.15
N ARG A 299 14.83 35.18 19.10
CA ARG A 299 16.10 34.80 19.74
C ARG A 299 17.10 34.24 18.74
N PHE A 300 16.67 33.37 17.82
CA PHE A 300 17.55 32.85 16.77
C PHE A 300 18.09 34.00 15.88
N ASN A 301 17.21 34.90 15.45
CA ASN A 301 17.56 36.02 14.58
C ASN A 301 18.53 37.02 15.22
N THR A 302 18.43 37.20 16.54
CA THR A 302 19.25 38.15 17.30
C THR A 302 20.58 37.56 17.77
N LEU A 303 20.60 36.29 18.20
CA LEU A 303 21.79 35.68 18.80
C LEU A 303 22.57 34.76 17.85
N GLN A 304 21.88 33.91 17.08
CA GLN A 304 22.52 32.85 16.28
C GLN A 304 22.81 33.30 14.86
N ARG A 305 21.87 34.00 14.21
CA ARG A 305 22.04 34.49 12.83
C ARG A 305 23.30 35.35 12.64
N PRO A 306 23.66 36.32 13.52
CA PRO A 306 24.89 37.08 13.35
C PRO A 306 26.16 36.21 13.39
N ARG A 307 26.16 35.15 14.21
CA ARG A 307 27.27 34.19 14.28
C ARG A 307 27.39 33.37 13.00
N LEU A 308 26.27 32.89 12.46
CA LEU A 308 26.20 32.13 11.21
C LEU A 308 26.65 32.91 9.97
N ASN A 309 26.58 34.24 10.05
CA ASN A 309 26.97 35.18 9.02
C ASN A 309 28.37 35.77 9.22
N SER A 310 29.09 35.37 10.27
CA SER A 310 30.48 35.79 10.45
C SER A 310 31.33 35.34 9.26
N GLY A 311 32.06 36.28 8.66
CA GLY A 311 32.89 36.03 7.47
C GLY A 311 32.16 36.08 6.13
N TRP A 312 30.87 36.45 6.10
CA TRP A 312 30.07 36.64 4.89
C TRP A 312 29.55 38.07 4.79
N GLU A 313 29.35 38.60 3.58
CA GLU A 313 28.82 39.96 3.38
C GLU A 313 27.28 39.97 3.31
N PRO A 314 26.57 41.00 3.83
CA PRO A 314 25.11 41.08 3.88
C PRO A 314 24.35 40.86 2.56
N ASP A 315 24.95 41.24 1.44
CA ASP A 315 24.38 41.11 0.09
C ASP A 315 24.90 39.88 -0.67
N SER A 316 25.72 39.05 -0.03
CA SER A 316 26.24 37.83 -0.63
C SER A 316 25.11 36.80 -0.82
N PRO A 317 25.08 36.05 -1.93
CA PRO A 317 24.20 34.88 -2.06
C PRO A 317 24.37 33.83 -0.96
N CYS A 318 25.50 33.87 -0.23
CA CYS A 318 25.84 33.00 0.89
C CYS A 318 25.46 33.57 2.28
N TRP A 319 24.83 34.75 2.32
CA TRP A 319 24.34 35.35 3.55
C TRP A 319 23.05 34.67 4.04
N PHE A 320 22.99 34.34 5.33
CA PHE A 320 21.83 33.69 5.93
C PHE A 320 20.74 34.72 6.28
N PRO A 321 19.53 34.64 5.68
CA PRO A 321 18.45 35.60 5.93
C PRO A 321 17.79 35.40 7.31
N PRO A 322 17.04 36.39 7.83
CA PRO A 322 16.18 36.16 8.99
C PRO A 322 15.16 35.04 8.76
N LEU A 323 14.78 34.38 9.84
CA LEU A 323 13.55 33.60 9.92
C LEU A 323 12.38 34.57 10.10
N THR A 324 11.28 34.38 9.35
CA THR A 324 10.06 35.19 9.53
C THR A 324 8.88 34.32 9.97
N LEU A 325 7.92 34.94 10.68
CA LEU A 325 6.70 34.24 11.08
C LEU A 325 5.84 33.85 9.88
N GLU A 326 5.80 34.70 8.84
CA GLU A 326 5.06 34.40 7.60
C GLU A 326 5.56 33.13 6.92
N GLU A 327 6.87 32.88 6.93
CA GLU A 327 7.44 31.64 6.38
C GLU A 327 7.10 30.43 7.25
N LEU A 328 7.09 30.61 8.57
CA LEU A 328 6.71 29.57 9.51
C LEU A 328 5.23 29.19 9.38
N ASP A 329 4.34 30.18 9.22
CA ASP A 329 2.91 29.98 9.02
C ASP A 329 2.63 29.21 7.72
N ARG A 330 3.39 29.47 6.66
CA ARG A 330 3.30 28.71 5.39
C ARG A 330 3.69 27.23 5.55
N ILE A 331 4.64 26.93 6.44
CA ILE A 331 5.06 25.55 6.72
C ILE A 331 4.00 24.81 7.52
N VAL A 332 3.44 25.45 8.55
CA VAL A 332 2.39 24.85 9.38
C VAL A 332 1.12 24.63 8.56
N ALA A 333 0.76 25.58 7.69
CA ALA A 333 -0.45 25.64 6.87
C ALA A 333 -1.76 25.65 7.66
N CYS A 334 -1.94 24.74 8.62
CA CYS A 334 -3.02 24.73 9.62
C CYS A 334 -2.54 23.99 10.88
N GLY A 335 -3.02 24.39 12.05
CA GLY A 335 -2.65 23.80 13.33
C GLY A 335 -1.74 24.71 14.15
N GLN A 336 -1.05 24.13 15.12
CA GLN A 336 -0.22 24.88 16.06
C GLN A 336 1.26 24.87 15.67
N ILE A 337 1.90 26.04 15.76
CA ILE A 337 3.35 26.17 15.59
C ILE A 337 4.05 25.38 16.71
N SER A 338 5.10 24.64 16.33
CA SER A 338 5.94 23.88 17.25
C SER A 338 7.41 24.06 16.89
N ARG A 339 8.32 23.66 17.79
CA ARG A 339 9.78 23.72 17.53
C ARG A 339 10.19 22.88 16.33
N VAL A 340 9.43 21.83 16.03
CA VAL A 340 9.65 20.96 14.88
C VAL A 340 9.47 21.74 13.57
N HIS A 341 8.50 22.65 13.50
CA HIS A 341 8.27 23.52 12.34
C HIS A 341 9.40 24.54 12.17
N ILE A 342 9.96 25.07 13.26
CA ILE A 342 11.14 25.94 13.21
C ILE A 342 12.35 25.17 12.65
N GLY A 343 12.54 23.91 13.06
CA GLY A 343 13.56 23.02 12.49
C GLY A 343 13.42 22.82 10.99
N GLU A 344 12.19 22.71 10.47
CA GLU A 344 11.93 22.63 9.03
C GLU A 344 12.24 23.94 8.30
N LEU A 345 11.85 25.08 8.88
CA LEU A 345 12.18 26.39 8.32
C LEU A 345 13.69 26.60 8.25
N LEU A 346 14.38 26.26 9.34
CA LEU A 346 15.84 26.26 9.40
C LEU A 346 16.41 25.38 8.29
N PHE A 347 15.93 24.14 8.14
CA PHE A 347 16.41 23.23 7.10
C PHE A 347 16.23 23.80 5.68
N GLN A 348 15.07 24.40 5.37
CA GLN A 348 14.86 25.02 4.06
C GLN A 348 15.86 26.16 3.77
N LYS A 349 16.11 27.02 4.77
CA LYS A 349 17.07 28.12 4.66
C LYS A 349 18.52 27.64 4.60
N PHE A 350 18.91 26.74 5.52
CA PHE A 350 20.26 26.16 5.58
C PHE A 350 20.57 25.39 4.31
N ARG A 351 19.61 24.65 3.73
CA ARG A 351 19.82 23.94 2.48
C ARG A 351 20.22 24.85 1.33
N ASP A 352 19.47 25.91 1.09
CA ASP A 352 19.78 26.88 0.03
C ASP A 352 21.14 27.57 0.29
N ILE A 353 21.36 28.06 1.51
CA ILE A 353 22.56 28.83 1.85
C ILE A 353 23.83 27.96 1.89
N LEU A 354 23.79 26.80 2.54
CA LEU A 354 24.95 25.92 2.60
C LEU A 354 25.29 25.34 1.23
N GLN A 355 24.31 25.02 0.37
CA GLN A 355 24.60 24.58 -1.00
C GLN A 355 25.41 25.65 -1.76
N ARG A 356 25.01 26.92 -1.66
CA ARG A 356 25.75 28.03 -2.28
C ARG A 356 27.15 28.18 -1.71
N ARG A 357 27.31 28.05 -0.38
CA ARG A 357 28.63 28.08 0.28
C ARG A 357 29.52 26.92 -0.18
N VAL A 358 28.99 25.69 -0.29
CA VAL A 358 29.71 24.53 -0.83
C VAL A 358 30.20 24.81 -2.25
N LEU A 359 29.33 25.32 -3.13
CA LEU A 359 29.70 25.62 -4.53
C LEU A 359 30.77 26.72 -4.62
N GLN A 360 30.66 27.77 -3.80
CA GLN A 360 31.67 28.83 -3.77
C GLN A 360 33.03 28.33 -3.25
N LEU A 361 33.04 27.56 -2.16
CA LEU A 361 34.25 26.96 -1.62
C LEU A 361 34.86 25.94 -2.58
N LYS A 362 34.03 25.16 -3.29
CA LYS A 362 34.52 24.26 -4.35
C LYS A 362 35.27 25.01 -5.44
N ALA A 363 34.75 26.15 -5.90
CA ALA A 363 35.43 26.98 -6.88
C ALA A 363 36.78 27.50 -6.35
N GLN A 364 36.85 27.83 -5.04
CA GLN A 364 38.10 28.23 -4.40
C GLN A 364 39.10 27.07 -4.28
N VAL A 365 38.65 25.86 -3.92
CA VAL A 365 39.51 24.65 -3.87
C VAL A 365 40.09 24.36 -5.25
N LEU A 366 39.27 24.34 -6.30
CA LEU A 366 39.74 24.10 -7.68
C LEU A 366 40.78 25.14 -8.13
N ALA A 367 40.57 26.41 -7.78
CA ALA A 367 41.55 27.47 -8.05
C ALA A 367 42.82 27.33 -7.19
N ALA A 368 42.68 26.88 -5.95
CA ALA A 368 43.79 26.65 -5.03
C ALA A 368 44.66 25.45 -5.47
N GLU A 369 44.05 24.39 -6.02
CA GLU A 369 44.77 23.26 -6.62
C GLU A 369 45.66 23.70 -7.79
N ASP A 370 45.12 24.51 -8.70
CA ASP A 370 45.90 25.07 -9.82
C ASP A 370 47.03 26.00 -9.33
N ARG A 371 46.75 26.83 -8.32
CA ARG A 371 47.77 27.72 -7.71
C ARG A 371 48.86 26.93 -6.98
N LEU A 372 48.52 25.84 -6.29
CA LEU A 372 49.47 24.93 -5.65
C LEU A 372 50.36 24.26 -6.70
N ALA A 373 49.77 23.77 -7.80
CA ALA A 373 50.51 23.18 -8.91
C ALA A 373 51.50 24.16 -9.57
N ARG A 374 51.19 25.46 -9.56
CA ARG A 374 52.06 26.55 -10.03
C ARG A 374 53.03 27.07 -8.98
N GLY A 375 53.02 26.53 -7.76
CA GLY A 375 53.87 26.97 -6.64
C GLY A 375 53.51 28.34 -6.06
N ILE A 376 52.31 28.87 -6.34
CA ILE A 376 51.82 30.15 -5.79
C ILE A 376 51.29 29.97 -4.37
N TYR A 377 50.63 28.84 -4.09
CA TYR A 377 50.14 28.48 -2.76
C TYR A 377 51.04 27.46 -2.10
N SER A 378 51.13 27.55 -0.77
CA SER A 378 51.70 26.50 0.09
C SER A 378 50.69 25.38 0.37
N GLU A 379 51.20 24.22 0.79
CA GLU A 379 50.34 23.11 1.23
C GLU A 379 49.43 23.49 2.41
N TRP A 380 49.87 24.41 3.28
CA TRP A 380 49.10 24.88 4.43
C TRP A 380 47.88 25.71 3.99
N GLU A 381 48.05 26.64 3.06
CA GLU A 381 46.94 27.44 2.52
C GLU A 381 45.93 26.58 1.77
N PHE A 382 46.42 25.63 0.96
CA PHE A 382 45.56 24.67 0.28
C PHE A 382 44.76 23.84 1.29
N LYS A 383 45.42 23.29 2.32
CA LYS A 383 44.76 22.49 3.35
C LYS A 383 43.69 23.28 4.12
N ASN A 384 43.91 24.55 4.40
CA ASN A 384 42.91 25.39 5.07
C ASN A 384 41.64 25.57 4.24
N ILE A 385 41.77 25.87 2.94
CA ILE A 385 40.61 26.04 2.04
C ILE A 385 39.89 24.71 1.84
N SER A 386 40.63 23.63 1.63
CA SER A 386 40.07 22.28 1.49
C SER A 386 39.33 21.83 2.75
N SER A 387 39.89 22.09 3.94
CA SER A 387 39.23 21.77 5.22
C SER A 387 37.93 22.55 5.43
N GLN A 388 37.89 23.83 5.05
CA GLN A 388 36.66 24.62 5.10
C GLN A 388 35.59 24.08 4.14
N TYR A 389 36.00 23.74 2.91
CA TYR A 389 35.12 23.11 1.93
C TYR A 389 34.56 21.78 2.44
N GLU A 390 35.42 20.89 2.96
CA GLU A 390 35.03 19.59 3.51
C GLU A 390 34.06 19.74 4.68
N SER A 391 34.33 20.66 5.62
CA SER A 391 33.46 20.90 6.78
C SER A 391 32.07 21.41 6.39
N VAL A 392 32.00 22.38 5.46
CA VAL A 392 30.72 22.92 5.00
C VAL A 392 29.96 21.90 4.15
N ARG A 393 30.68 21.10 3.35
CA ARG A 393 30.08 20.00 2.57
C ARG A 393 29.53 18.92 3.50
N GLU A 394 30.27 18.50 4.51
CA GLU A 394 29.82 17.52 5.49
C GLU A 394 28.58 18.03 6.24
N GLN A 395 28.57 19.29 6.67
CA GLN A 395 27.40 19.91 7.30
C GLN A 395 26.19 19.91 6.35
N TYR A 396 26.38 20.29 5.08
CA TYR A 396 25.32 20.26 4.08
C TYR A 396 24.81 18.84 3.83
N GLU A 397 25.70 17.87 3.62
CA GLU A 397 25.33 16.49 3.32
C GLU A 397 24.57 15.82 4.47
N THR A 398 24.91 16.13 5.73
CA THR A 398 24.39 15.43 6.91
C THR A 398 23.26 16.14 7.65
N MET A 399 23.03 17.44 7.40
CA MET A 399 21.98 18.18 8.11
C MET A 399 20.58 17.60 7.84
N THR A 400 19.76 17.61 8.89
CA THR A 400 18.34 17.23 8.85
C THR A 400 17.53 18.29 9.59
N PRO A 401 16.19 18.36 9.39
CA PRO A 401 15.34 19.24 10.19
C PRO A 401 15.51 19.02 11.70
N GLU A 402 15.69 17.76 12.12
CA GLU A 402 15.85 17.39 13.53
C GLU A 402 17.21 17.81 14.09
N SER A 403 18.31 17.59 13.36
CA SER A 403 19.64 18.00 13.85
C SER A 403 19.75 19.52 14.01
N LEU A 404 19.14 20.29 13.10
CA LEU A 404 19.05 21.74 13.22
C LEU A 404 18.14 22.19 14.36
N ARG A 405 17.01 21.49 14.58
CA ARG A 405 16.12 21.73 15.72
C ARG A 405 16.88 21.55 17.04
N THR A 406 17.54 20.42 17.23
CA THR A 406 18.32 20.16 18.46
C THR A 406 19.45 21.17 18.64
N ALA A 407 20.18 21.52 17.57
CA ALA A 407 21.28 22.47 17.63
C ALA A 407 20.84 23.90 18.05
N TYR A 408 19.66 24.35 17.59
CA TYR A 408 19.25 25.75 17.74
C TYR A 408 18.04 25.97 18.66
N MET A 409 17.25 24.94 18.97
CA MET A 409 15.96 25.06 19.69
C MET A 409 15.88 24.24 21.00
N GLU A 410 16.91 23.48 21.39
CA GLU A 410 16.92 22.63 22.61
C GLU A 410 18.03 22.98 23.63
N GLY A 411 18.55 24.21 23.61
CA GLY A 411 19.62 24.67 24.52
C GLY A 411 19.16 24.98 25.96
N ARG A 412 20.11 25.34 26.85
CA ARG A 412 19.82 25.66 28.27
C ARG A 412 18.93 26.88 28.50
N ASP A 413 18.86 27.81 27.54
CA ASP A 413 18.06 29.03 27.63
C ASP A 413 16.79 28.94 26.77
N VAL A 414 16.20 27.75 26.69
CA VAL A 414 14.97 27.54 25.93
C VAL A 414 13.82 28.32 26.56
N VAL A 415 13.20 29.20 25.77
CA VAL A 415 11.94 29.84 26.17
C VAL A 415 10.87 28.75 26.15
N ASP A 416 10.16 28.60 27.26
CA ASP A 416 9.06 27.66 27.41
C ASP A 416 7.98 28.24 28.34
N TYR A 417 6.76 27.71 28.28
CA TYR A 417 5.59 28.26 28.97
C TYR A 417 5.07 27.34 30.07
N ASP A 418 4.49 27.94 31.11
CA ASP A 418 3.76 27.24 32.16
C ASP A 418 2.40 26.75 31.63
N SER A 419 2.01 25.54 32.02
CA SER A 419 0.66 25.07 31.69
C SER A 419 -0.40 25.83 32.48
N GLU A 420 -1.53 26.11 31.84
CA GLU A 420 -2.76 26.59 32.49
C GLU A 420 -3.26 25.61 33.56
N PHE A 421 -2.94 24.32 33.42
CA PHE A 421 -3.22 23.31 34.43
C PHE A 421 -2.05 23.26 35.42
N ALA A 422 -2.21 23.87 36.59
CA ALA A 422 -1.15 23.93 37.60
C ALA A 422 -0.91 22.56 38.29
N GLU A 423 -2.00 21.86 38.65
CA GLU A 423 -1.97 20.60 39.41
C GLU A 423 -2.80 19.52 38.69
N GLU A 424 -2.47 18.25 38.91
CA GLU A 424 -3.16 17.11 38.31
C GLU A 424 -4.60 16.93 38.79
N GLU A 425 -4.82 17.03 40.10
CA GLU A 425 -6.06 16.57 40.73
C GLU A 425 -7.33 17.19 40.11
N PRO A 426 -7.45 18.53 39.96
CA PRO A 426 -8.66 19.14 39.44
C PRO A 426 -9.01 18.66 38.02
N ILE A 427 -8.00 18.53 37.16
CA ILE A 427 -8.23 18.20 35.77
C ILE A 427 -8.39 16.70 35.55
N LEU A 428 -7.51 15.88 36.14
CA LEU A 428 -7.55 14.44 35.95
C LEU A 428 -8.79 13.82 36.62
N ASP A 429 -9.21 14.31 37.79
CA ASP A 429 -10.44 13.83 38.45
C ASP A 429 -11.68 14.17 37.63
N THR A 430 -11.71 15.37 37.02
CA THR A 430 -12.77 15.76 36.10
C THR A 430 -12.81 14.82 34.89
N LEU A 431 -11.69 14.61 34.22
CA LEU A 431 -11.62 13.81 32.99
C LEU A 431 -11.94 12.32 33.24
N ILE A 432 -11.37 11.72 34.28
CA ILE A 432 -11.59 10.29 34.57
C ILE A 432 -13.04 10.01 34.94
N SER A 433 -13.73 10.96 35.59
CA SER A 433 -15.16 10.84 35.94
C SER A 433 -16.09 10.82 34.73
N GLN A 434 -15.64 11.32 33.57
CA GLN A 434 -16.42 11.31 32.33
C GLN A 434 -16.30 9.99 31.55
N GLY A 435 -15.45 9.07 32.00
CA GLY A 435 -15.08 7.87 31.28
C GLY A 435 -13.93 8.10 30.30
N GLY A 436 -13.56 7.06 29.56
CA GLY A 436 -12.38 7.07 28.69
C GLY A 436 -11.11 6.70 29.46
N ARG A 437 -9.96 7.07 28.91
CA ARG A 437 -8.64 6.76 29.48
C ARG A 437 -7.74 7.99 29.54
N ILE A 438 -7.05 8.14 30.66
CA ILE A 438 -5.95 9.09 30.85
C ILE A 438 -4.64 8.31 30.70
N VAL A 439 -3.82 8.73 29.75
CA VAL A 439 -2.51 8.15 29.45
C VAL A 439 -1.45 9.14 29.92
N MET A 440 -0.52 8.73 30.77
CA MET A 440 0.71 9.51 30.99
C MET A 440 1.66 9.23 29.83
N ILE A 441 2.02 10.27 29.09
CA ILE A 441 2.89 10.20 27.90
C ILE A 441 4.25 10.82 28.22
N HIS A 442 5.29 10.41 27.50
CA HIS A 442 6.68 10.86 27.73
C HIS A 442 7.11 10.88 29.21
N PRO A 443 6.82 9.83 30.01
CA PRO A 443 6.92 9.92 31.47
C PRO A 443 8.31 10.33 31.95
N LEU A 444 9.35 9.87 31.25
CA LEU A 444 10.75 10.13 31.60
C LEU A 444 11.23 11.56 31.33
N GLU A 445 10.41 12.45 30.76
CA GLU A 445 10.80 13.85 30.51
C GLU A 445 11.14 14.60 31.80
N ILE A 446 10.44 14.29 32.90
CA ILE A 446 10.75 14.83 34.23
C ILE A 446 11.90 14.10 34.94
N GLY A 447 12.52 13.11 34.29
CA GLY A 447 13.60 12.29 34.85
C GLY A 447 13.09 11.01 35.53
N LEU A 448 13.95 9.98 35.55
CA LEU A 448 13.60 8.62 35.98
C LEU A 448 13.07 8.55 37.42
N LYS A 449 13.74 9.22 38.37
CA LYS A 449 13.36 9.18 39.79
C LYS A 449 12.03 9.87 40.03
N ASP A 450 11.89 11.08 39.49
CA ASP A 450 10.68 11.88 39.64
C ASP A 450 9.50 11.22 38.94
N SER A 451 9.72 10.54 37.81
CA SER A 451 8.69 9.72 37.15
C SER A 451 8.14 8.62 38.05
N MET A 452 9.02 7.87 38.73
CA MET A 452 8.59 6.79 39.63
C MET A 452 7.79 7.34 40.82
N LEU A 453 8.27 8.43 41.44
CA LEU A 453 7.57 9.09 42.55
C LEU A 453 6.22 9.67 42.12
N HIS A 454 6.19 10.31 40.95
CA HIS A 454 4.99 10.88 40.36
C HIS A 454 3.92 9.81 40.12
N MET A 455 4.33 8.67 39.58
CA MET A 455 3.46 7.52 39.38
C MET A 455 2.87 6.99 40.68
N LEU A 456 3.66 6.89 41.77
CA LEU A 456 3.13 6.48 43.08
C LEU A 456 2.07 7.45 43.62
N LYS A 457 2.27 8.75 43.42
CA LYS A 457 1.34 9.79 43.89
C LYS A 457 0.04 9.82 43.09
N HIS A 458 0.11 9.70 41.76
CA HIS A 458 -1.03 9.93 40.86
C HIS A 458 -1.62 8.66 40.22
N PHE A 459 -1.19 7.47 40.66
CA PHE A 459 -1.66 6.18 40.13
C PHE A 459 -3.18 6.06 39.99
N ALA A 460 -3.94 6.57 40.96
CA ALA A 460 -5.41 6.50 40.97
C ALA A 460 -6.06 7.19 39.74
N ARG A 461 -5.36 8.17 39.15
CA ARG A 461 -5.86 9.05 38.09
C ARG A 461 -5.33 8.70 36.71
N ILE A 462 -4.21 8.00 36.64
CA ILE A 462 -3.60 7.56 35.39
C ILE A 462 -4.15 6.17 35.08
N SER A 463 -4.67 5.93 33.89
CA SER A 463 -5.22 4.62 33.52
C SER A 463 -4.27 3.78 32.66
N HIS A 464 -3.50 4.48 31.81
CA HIS A 464 -2.53 3.87 30.92
C HIS A 464 -1.22 4.65 31.04
N ILE A 465 -0.12 4.01 30.66
CA ILE A 465 1.18 4.65 30.66
C ILE A 465 1.93 4.31 29.39
N GLU A 466 2.47 5.33 28.73
CA GLU A 466 3.30 5.15 27.56
C GLU A 466 4.69 4.66 27.97
N THR A 467 4.88 3.36 27.87
CA THR A 467 6.11 2.68 28.30
C THR A 467 7.23 2.76 27.29
N LEU A 468 6.89 3.04 26.03
CA LEU A 468 7.81 3.27 24.95
C LEU A 468 7.17 4.22 23.95
N ASN A 469 7.90 5.27 23.63
CA ASN A 469 7.61 6.13 22.50
C ASN A 469 8.86 6.22 21.62
N LEU A 470 8.78 5.82 20.35
CA LEU A 470 9.98 5.66 19.52
C LEU A 470 10.75 6.96 19.31
N ARG A 471 10.04 8.08 19.17
CA ARG A 471 10.67 9.39 18.97
C ARG A 471 11.24 9.93 20.27
N ASP A 472 10.47 9.91 21.35
CA ASP A 472 10.96 10.36 22.66
C ASP A 472 12.14 9.51 23.15
N SER A 473 12.12 8.20 22.87
CA SER A 473 13.17 7.27 23.29
C SER A 473 14.48 7.43 22.51
N SER A 474 14.47 8.03 21.31
CA SER A 474 15.67 8.06 20.45
C SER A 474 16.82 8.88 21.03
N ALA A 475 16.52 9.86 21.89
CA ALA A 475 17.50 10.70 22.57
C ALA A 475 17.77 10.28 24.02
N ARG A 476 17.10 9.24 24.54
CA ARG A 476 17.16 8.82 25.94
C ARG A 476 18.17 7.69 26.15
N ASN A 477 18.61 7.55 27.41
CA ASN A 477 19.38 6.39 27.84
C ASN A 477 18.48 5.14 27.80
N PRO A 478 18.81 4.09 27.01
CA PRO A 478 18.01 2.87 26.95
C PRO A 478 17.82 2.19 28.30
N ASN A 479 18.78 2.32 29.23
CA ASN A 479 18.67 1.73 30.55
C ASN A 479 17.54 2.34 31.38
N ASP A 480 17.30 3.65 31.27
CA ASP A 480 16.24 4.33 32.02
C ASP A 480 14.86 3.80 31.61
N LEU A 481 14.67 3.51 30.31
CA LEU A 481 13.45 2.89 29.80
C LEU A 481 13.24 1.50 30.41
N ILE A 482 14.28 0.67 30.47
CA ILE A 482 14.19 -0.68 31.04
C ILE A 482 13.90 -0.63 32.54
N ILE A 483 14.58 0.25 33.28
CA ILE A 483 14.38 0.44 34.73
C ILE A 483 12.94 0.91 35.00
N PHE A 484 12.47 1.91 34.28
CA PHE A 484 11.11 2.42 34.44
C PHE A 484 10.05 1.37 34.12
N ASN A 485 10.24 0.61 33.04
CA ASN A 485 9.34 -0.50 32.69
C ASN A 485 9.35 -1.60 33.76
N LYS A 486 10.51 -1.92 34.34
CA LYS A 486 10.61 -2.85 35.47
C LYS A 486 9.84 -2.34 36.69
N PHE A 487 9.88 -1.04 36.97
CA PHE A 487 9.07 -0.44 38.01
C PHE A 487 7.56 -0.61 37.75
N ILE A 488 7.09 -0.32 36.53
CA ILE A 488 5.68 -0.56 36.16
C ILE A 488 5.28 -2.03 36.29
N TYR A 489 6.16 -2.95 35.89
CA TYR A 489 5.97 -4.39 36.09
C TYR A 489 5.78 -4.74 37.57
N LEU A 490 6.64 -4.22 38.45
CA LEU A 490 6.56 -4.46 39.89
C LEU A 490 5.32 -3.82 40.50
N LEU A 491 4.93 -2.62 40.07
CA LEU A 491 3.68 -1.99 40.52
C LEU A 491 2.45 -2.85 40.22
N ASN A 492 2.41 -3.51 39.07
CA ASN A 492 1.31 -4.39 38.70
C ASN A 492 1.39 -5.77 39.35
N ASN A 493 2.58 -6.37 39.45
CA ASN A 493 2.74 -7.80 39.74
C ASN A 493 3.58 -8.13 40.98
N GLY A 494 4.41 -7.21 41.46
CA GLY A 494 5.33 -7.43 42.58
C GLY A 494 4.69 -7.28 43.96
N THR A 495 5.41 -7.67 45.00
CA THR A 495 5.01 -7.39 46.39
C THR A 495 5.35 -5.95 46.79
N GLU A 496 4.81 -5.47 47.91
CA GLU A 496 5.18 -4.16 48.46
C GLU A 496 6.69 -4.09 48.75
N ASP A 497 7.27 -5.14 49.30
CA ASP A 497 8.70 -5.22 49.60
C ASP A 497 9.55 -5.21 48.33
N ASP A 498 9.12 -5.88 47.26
CA ASP A 498 9.84 -5.86 45.97
C ASP A 498 9.96 -4.44 45.42
N ILE A 499 8.89 -3.65 45.50
CA ILE A 499 8.88 -2.28 45.00
C ILE A 499 9.74 -1.37 45.86
N VAL A 500 9.63 -1.48 47.19
CA VAL A 500 10.45 -0.67 48.12
C VAL A 500 11.92 -0.97 47.89
N ASN A 501 12.32 -2.24 47.84
CA ASN A 501 13.71 -2.64 47.59
C ASN A 501 14.20 -2.13 46.22
N PHE A 502 13.35 -2.18 45.19
CA PHE A 502 13.69 -1.67 43.87
C PHE A 502 13.91 -0.15 43.87
N LEU A 503 13.05 0.62 44.55
CA LEU A 503 13.18 2.07 44.67
C LEU A 503 14.44 2.46 45.45
N GLU A 504 14.75 1.75 46.54
CA GLU A 504 15.97 1.97 47.34
C GLU A 504 17.24 1.71 46.54
N GLN A 505 17.28 0.63 45.74
CA GLN A 505 18.41 0.32 44.83
C GLN A 505 18.67 1.43 43.81
N HIS A 506 17.63 2.17 43.42
CA HIS A 506 17.73 3.29 42.47
C HIS A 506 17.82 4.66 43.18
N GLY A 507 18.10 4.65 44.49
CA GLY A 507 18.39 5.86 45.27
C GLY A 507 17.17 6.72 45.54
N ILE A 508 16.00 6.11 45.70
CA ILE A 508 14.78 6.71 46.26
C ILE A 508 14.62 6.09 47.66
N THR A 509 15.00 6.82 48.71
CA THR A 509 15.04 6.32 50.08
C THR A 509 14.15 7.15 51.00
N GLY A 510 13.51 6.51 52.00
CA GLY A 510 12.71 7.16 53.03
C GLY A 510 11.30 7.61 52.59
N GLY A 511 10.27 7.29 53.40
CA GLY A 511 8.93 7.89 53.29
C GLY A 511 8.01 7.39 52.15
N VAL A 512 8.48 6.51 51.25
CA VAL A 512 7.69 6.01 50.11
C VAL A 512 6.82 4.77 50.41
N ARG A 513 7.08 4.03 51.50
CA ARG A 513 6.38 2.76 51.80
C ARG A 513 4.85 2.93 51.88
N GLU A 514 4.37 4.02 52.46
CA GLU A 514 2.93 4.31 52.54
C GLU A 514 2.33 4.61 51.16
N GLN A 515 3.06 5.30 50.29
CA GLN A 515 2.63 5.55 48.91
C GLN A 515 2.62 4.26 48.08
N VAL A 516 3.63 3.40 48.24
CA VAL A 516 3.69 2.07 47.61
C VAL A 516 2.51 1.22 48.05
N LYS A 517 2.19 1.19 49.34
CA LYS A 517 1.04 0.45 49.87
C LYS A 517 -0.27 0.92 49.23
N LYS A 518 -0.53 2.24 49.21
CA LYS A 518 -1.71 2.81 48.56
C LYS A 518 -1.76 2.49 47.06
N ALA A 519 -0.64 2.64 46.36
CA ALA A 519 -0.55 2.29 44.95
C ALA A 519 -0.83 0.79 44.73
N ARG A 520 -0.36 -0.10 45.60
CA ARG A 520 -0.60 -1.55 45.53
C ARG A 520 -2.04 -1.96 45.81
N GLU A 521 -2.67 -1.35 46.81
CA GLU A 521 -4.10 -1.54 47.05
C GLU A 521 -4.92 -1.17 45.80
N LEU A 522 -4.54 -0.11 45.10
CA LEU A 522 -5.20 0.31 43.86
C LEU A 522 -4.84 -0.60 42.67
N THR A 523 -3.57 -0.97 42.47
CA THR A 523 -3.16 -1.85 41.36
C THR A 523 -3.76 -3.25 41.47
N SER A 524 -4.01 -3.73 42.70
CA SER A 524 -4.72 -5.00 42.94
C SER A 524 -6.16 -5.00 42.42
N ARG A 525 -6.81 -3.83 42.37
CA ARG A 525 -8.17 -3.65 41.85
C ARG A 525 -8.17 -3.29 40.37
N ARG A 526 -7.19 -2.50 39.92
CA ARG A 526 -7.06 -2.01 38.55
C ARG A 526 -5.60 -1.85 38.17
N GLN A 527 -5.13 -2.73 37.30
CA GLN A 527 -3.76 -2.68 36.79
C GLN A 527 -3.52 -1.47 35.89
N MET A 528 -2.26 -1.01 35.85
CA MET A 528 -1.82 -0.04 34.86
C MET A 528 -1.65 -0.71 33.50
N ILE A 529 -2.22 -0.11 32.46
CA ILE A 529 -2.11 -0.64 31.10
C ILE A 529 -0.94 0.07 30.39
N PRO A 530 0.17 -0.63 30.12
CA PRO A 530 1.27 -0.10 29.31
C PRO A 530 0.85 0.01 27.84
N VAL A 531 1.26 1.09 27.17
CA VAL A 531 1.01 1.35 25.74
C VAL A 531 2.29 1.78 25.03
N CYS A 532 2.30 1.65 23.69
CA CYS A 532 3.41 2.06 22.84
C CYS A 532 2.97 3.07 21.77
N GLY A 533 3.70 4.17 21.69
CA GLY A 533 3.55 5.20 20.67
C GLY A 533 4.72 5.27 19.71
N SER A 534 4.52 5.80 18.51
CA SER A 534 5.64 6.10 17.61
C SER A 534 5.99 7.59 17.55
N ASP A 535 5.03 8.49 17.83
CA ASP A 535 5.11 9.92 17.53
C ASP A 535 5.61 10.20 16.11
N SER A 536 5.24 9.32 15.18
CA SER A 536 5.81 9.37 13.84
C SER A 536 5.35 10.62 13.09
N THR A 537 6.25 11.58 12.94
CA THR A 537 6.05 12.77 12.09
C THR A 537 6.50 12.52 10.64
N GLY A 538 7.33 11.48 10.45
CA GLY A 538 7.95 11.12 9.17
C GLY A 538 9.04 12.10 8.72
N ARG A 539 9.58 12.94 9.61
CA ARG A 539 10.60 13.96 9.31
C ARG A 539 12.04 13.44 9.47
N ASP A 540 12.27 12.55 10.44
CA ASP A 540 13.54 11.83 10.59
C ASP A 540 13.43 10.43 9.96
N THR A 541 14.47 10.03 9.22
CA THR A 541 14.56 8.71 8.58
C THR A 541 15.22 7.67 9.47
N THR A 542 15.97 8.10 10.48
CA THR A 542 16.66 7.23 11.44
C THR A 542 15.71 6.69 12.50
N ILE A 543 14.65 7.44 12.82
CA ILE A 543 13.57 7.01 13.71
C ILE A 543 12.59 6.15 12.91
N PRO A 544 12.25 4.93 13.38
CA PRO A 544 11.27 4.10 12.70
C PRO A 544 9.92 4.82 12.53
N GLY A 545 9.24 4.54 11.42
CA GLY A 545 7.88 5.04 11.17
C GLY A 545 6.81 4.43 12.09
N MET A 546 5.55 4.83 11.90
CA MET A 546 4.43 4.36 12.73
C MET A 546 4.11 2.85 12.63
N GLY A 547 3.48 2.34 13.68
CA GLY A 547 2.89 1.02 13.79
C GLY A 547 3.76 0.00 14.53
N PHE A 548 3.10 -0.89 15.26
CA PHE A 548 3.67 -2.06 15.94
C PHE A 548 2.88 -3.31 15.59
N ILE A 549 3.52 -4.46 15.57
CA ILE A 549 2.89 -5.77 15.32
C ILE A 549 3.57 -6.86 16.15
N LYS A 550 2.81 -7.88 16.55
CA LYS A 550 3.37 -9.07 17.20
C LYS A 550 4.08 -9.94 16.18
N VAL A 551 5.20 -10.55 16.55
CA VAL A 551 5.98 -11.38 15.62
C VAL A 551 5.18 -12.60 15.12
N ASN A 552 4.26 -13.13 15.91
CA ASN A 552 3.39 -14.24 15.51
C ASN A 552 2.37 -13.89 14.42
N ASP A 553 1.99 -12.61 14.32
CA ASP A 553 1.07 -12.14 13.28
C ASP A 553 1.79 -11.94 11.94
N ILE A 554 3.12 -12.11 11.92
CA ILE A 554 3.94 -12.08 10.71
C ILE A 554 4.08 -13.50 10.15
N PRO A 555 3.71 -13.73 8.87
CA PRO A 555 3.88 -15.04 8.23
C PRO A 555 5.32 -15.54 8.29
N GLU A 556 5.50 -16.82 8.58
CA GLU A 556 6.84 -17.46 8.67
C GLU A 556 7.70 -17.23 7.43
N SER A 557 7.11 -17.24 6.24
CA SER A 557 7.83 -17.08 4.98
C SER A 557 8.51 -15.72 4.81
N VAL A 558 8.09 -14.70 5.56
CA VAL A 558 8.59 -13.32 5.44
C VAL A 558 9.21 -12.80 6.73
N ARG A 559 8.99 -13.51 7.84
CA ARG A 559 9.38 -13.08 9.19
C ARG A 559 10.85 -12.72 9.29
N HIS A 560 11.75 -13.54 8.77
CA HIS A 560 13.20 -13.29 8.86
C HIS A 560 13.60 -11.96 8.22
N GLU A 561 13.27 -11.78 6.93
CA GLU A 561 13.59 -10.56 6.17
C GLU A 561 12.89 -9.32 6.74
N PHE A 562 11.67 -9.48 7.27
CA PHE A 562 10.95 -8.40 7.93
C PHE A 562 11.67 -7.96 9.21
N LEU A 563 12.07 -8.90 10.07
CA LEU A 563 12.75 -8.60 11.34
C LEU A 563 14.13 -7.97 11.15
N GLU A 564 14.86 -8.30 10.08
CA GLU A 564 16.17 -7.69 9.79
C GLU A 564 16.08 -6.20 9.41
N SER A 565 14.94 -5.77 8.87
CA SER A 565 14.75 -4.40 8.33
C SER A 565 13.97 -3.46 9.26
N HIS A 566 13.50 -3.96 10.40
CA HIS A 566 12.59 -3.25 11.29
C HIS A 566 13.09 -3.24 12.74
N TYR A 567 12.71 -2.19 13.48
CA TYR A 567 13.11 -2.05 14.88
C TYR A 567 12.34 -3.04 15.77
N LYS A 568 13.08 -3.89 16.48
CA LYS A 568 12.50 -4.80 17.48
C LYS A 568 12.38 -4.10 18.83
N VAL A 569 11.19 -4.15 19.42
CA VAL A 569 10.94 -3.60 20.76
C VAL A 569 11.67 -4.45 21.81
N PRO A 570 12.33 -3.84 22.81
CA PRO A 570 12.96 -4.58 23.90
C PRO A 570 11.97 -5.51 24.59
N ARG A 571 12.35 -6.77 24.77
CA ARG A 571 11.45 -7.83 25.27
C ARG A 571 10.74 -7.50 26.59
N PRO A 572 11.39 -6.93 27.63
CA PRO A 572 10.69 -6.57 28.86
C PRO A 572 9.54 -5.57 28.65
N ILE A 573 9.67 -4.69 27.65
CA ILE A 573 8.65 -3.71 27.28
C ILE A 573 7.57 -4.39 26.43
N ALA A 574 7.97 -5.19 25.44
CA ALA A 574 7.06 -5.94 24.58
C ALA A 574 6.13 -6.86 25.39
N ASP A 575 6.69 -7.62 26.34
CA ASP A 575 5.96 -8.52 27.22
C ASP A 575 4.92 -7.76 28.05
N LEU A 576 5.30 -6.61 28.63
CA LEU A 576 4.41 -5.75 29.39
C LEU A 576 3.22 -5.28 28.54
N VAL A 577 3.49 -4.81 27.32
CA VAL A 577 2.49 -4.23 26.42
C VAL A 577 1.51 -5.31 25.93
N ILE A 578 2.01 -6.47 25.50
CA ILE A 578 1.16 -7.56 25.00
C ILE A 578 0.22 -8.10 26.08
N HIS A 579 0.69 -8.21 27.32
CA HIS A 579 -0.08 -8.76 28.43
C HIS A 579 -0.87 -7.70 29.21
N GLY A 580 -0.90 -6.45 28.73
CA GLY A 580 -1.61 -5.36 29.41
C GLY A 580 -1.09 -5.13 30.84
N GLY A 581 0.21 -5.30 31.06
CA GLY A 581 0.88 -5.11 32.34
C GLY A 581 0.88 -6.33 33.26
N LYS A 582 0.30 -7.46 32.86
CA LYS A 582 0.31 -8.71 33.62
C LYS A 582 1.62 -9.47 33.47
N LYS A 583 1.93 -10.30 34.47
CA LYS A 583 3.02 -11.26 34.40
C LYS A 583 2.75 -12.28 33.28
N ASP A 584 3.77 -12.50 32.46
CA ASP A 584 3.82 -13.65 31.56
C ASP A 584 4.31 -14.87 32.34
N ASP A 585 3.52 -15.94 32.34
CA ASP A 585 3.87 -17.21 32.99
C ASP A 585 4.78 -18.09 32.10
N SER A 586 5.17 -17.62 30.91
CA SER A 586 6.02 -18.33 29.92
C SER A 586 7.39 -17.64 29.64
N PRO A 587 8.21 -17.31 30.65
CA PRO A 587 9.39 -16.44 30.51
C PRO A 587 10.56 -17.01 29.68
N GLU A 588 10.58 -18.31 29.35
CA GLU A 588 11.71 -18.99 28.71
C GLU A 588 11.61 -19.13 27.18
N ALA A 589 10.61 -18.52 26.54
CA ALA A 589 10.44 -18.69 25.10
C ALA A 589 11.62 -18.10 24.29
N PRO A 590 12.10 -18.77 23.23
CA PRO A 590 13.19 -18.27 22.40
C PRO A 590 12.82 -16.98 21.64
N ILE A 591 13.84 -16.31 21.10
CA ILE A 591 13.71 -15.12 20.25
C ILE A 591 12.83 -15.46 19.03
N GLY A 592 11.77 -14.67 18.78
CA GLY A 592 10.76 -14.92 17.75
C GLY A 592 9.47 -15.58 18.27
N SER A 593 9.25 -15.53 19.59
CA SER A 593 8.05 -16.05 20.26
C SER A 593 6.86 -15.09 20.21
N ALA A 594 5.71 -15.55 20.69
CA ALA A 594 4.44 -14.81 20.69
C ALA A 594 4.50 -13.43 21.38
N SER A 595 5.46 -13.24 22.28
CA SER A 595 5.58 -12.05 23.12
C SER A 595 6.50 -10.97 22.55
N ASP A 596 7.16 -11.22 21.40
CA ASP A 596 7.96 -10.20 20.74
C ASP A 596 7.08 -9.23 19.93
N VAL A 597 7.41 -7.93 20.01
CA VAL A 597 6.81 -6.86 19.21
C VAL A 597 7.88 -6.23 18.30
N VAL A 598 7.50 -5.93 17.07
CA VAL A 598 8.33 -5.21 16.11
C VAL A 598 7.59 -3.98 15.59
N CYS A 599 8.33 -2.90 15.38
CA CYS A 599 7.81 -1.72 14.71
C CYS A 599 7.60 -2.03 13.22
N MET A 600 6.48 -1.60 12.65
CA MET A 600 6.14 -1.75 11.23
C MET A 600 6.75 -0.63 10.36
N GLY A 601 7.33 0.38 11.00
CA GLY A 601 8.16 1.39 10.35
C GLY A 601 9.57 0.87 10.09
N LYS A 602 10.05 1.04 8.87
CA LYS A 602 11.44 0.72 8.52
C LYS A 602 12.40 1.70 9.17
N ILE A 603 13.57 1.21 9.55
CA ILE A 603 14.72 2.06 9.83
C ILE A 603 15.25 2.54 8.47
N GLY A 604 15.10 3.84 8.20
CA GLY A 604 15.61 4.43 6.97
C GLY A 604 17.14 4.54 7.00
N LYS A 605 17.75 4.55 5.81
CA LYS A 605 19.15 4.96 5.69
C LYS A 605 19.24 6.47 5.93
N PRO A 606 20.33 6.97 6.55
CA PRO A 606 20.57 8.40 6.68
C PRO A 606 20.44 9.08 5.32
N PHE A 607 19.56 10.06 5.22
CA PHE A 607 19.40 10.85 4.02
C PHE A 607 20.63 11.77 3.86
N ARG A 608 21.20 11.80 2.65
CA ARG A 608 22.27 12.75 2.30
C ARG A 608 21.73 13.81 1.35
N ASN A 609 21.96 15.08 1.68
CA ASN A 609 21.64 16.17 0.76
C ASN A 609 22.65 16.16 -0.39
N MET A 610 22.17 15.99 -1.61
CA MET A 610 23.02 16.02 -2.81
C MET A 610 23.37 17.46 -3.18
N VAL A 611 24.64 17.70 -3.50
CA VAL A 611 25.14 19.00 -3.98
C VAL A 611 24.85 19.15 -5.47
N GLY A 612 24.77 18.04 -6.21
CA GLY A 612 24.53 17.96 -7.65
C GLY A 612 25.81 17.70 -8.47
N ASP A 613 26.94 17.48 -7.79
CA ASP A 613 28.22 17.12 -8.41
C ASP A 613 28.60 15.65 -8.21
N GLU A 614 27.71 14.87 -7.59
CA GLU A 614 27.85 13.44 -7.43
C GLU A 614 27.55 12.70 -8.73
N GLU A 615 28.38 11.72 -9.08
CA GLU A 615 28.17 10.87 -10.25
C GLU A 615 26.97 9.93 -10.01
N ALA A 616 25.81 10.26 -10.58
CA ALA A 616 24.61 9.44 -10.52
C ALA A 616 24.68 8.28 -11.53
N LEU A 617 25.53 7.28 -11.28
CA LEU A 617 25.65 6.10 -12.14
C LEU A 617 25.38 4.80 -11.37
N ASP A 618 24.12 4.59 -10.99
CA ASP A 618 23.66 3.27 -10.55
C ASP A 618 23.44 2.37 -11.78
N LEU A 619 24.34 1.41 -12.02
CA LEU A 619 24.16 0.37 -13.03
C LEU A 619 22.96 -0.51 -12.66
N VAL A 620 21.99 -0.62 -13.58
CA VAL A 620 20.83 -1.49 -13.38
C VAL A 620 21.29 -2.96 -13.45
N PRO A 621 21.07 -3.78 -12.41
CA PRO A 621 21.47 -5.17 -12.43
C PRO A 621 20.71 -5.96 -13.52
N PRO A 622 21.31 -7.01 -14.13
CA PRO A 622 20.70 -7.75 -15.23
C PRO A 622 19.30 -8.32 -14.94
N GLY A 623 19.05 -8.71 -13.68
CA GLY A 623 17.75 -9.21 -13.24
C GLY A 623 16.65 -8.15 -13.30
N GLU A 624 16.95 -6.91 -12.89
CA GLU A 624 16.03 -5.78 -12.98
C GLU A 624 15.81 -5.34 -14.42
N PHE A 625 16.88 -5.31 -15.23
CA PHE A 625 16.74 -5.05 -16.67
C PHE A 625 15.79 -6.04 -17.34
N TRP A 626 15.93 -7.34 -17.08
CA TRP A 626 15.02 -8.36 -17.63
C TRP A 626 13.58 -8.25 -17.11
N ALA A 627 13.40 -7.76 -15.88
CA ALA A 627 12.08 -7.54 -15.30
C ALA A 627 11.31 -6.44 -16.06
N TYR A 628 12.00 -5.36 -16.44
CA TYR A 628 11.40 -4.18 -17.06
C TYR A 628 11.64 -4.04 -18.58
N LEU A 629 12.31 -5.01 -19.20
CA LEU A 629 12.46 -5.08 -20.66
C LEU A 629 11.10 -4.95 -21.36
N ASN A 630 11.05 -4.22 -22.47
CA ASN A 630 9.83 -4.02 -23.26
C ASN A 630 9.07 -5.37 -23.46
N PRO A 631 7.78 -5.46 -23.06
CA PRO A 631 7.02 -6.70 -23.16
C PRO A 631 6.92 -7.28 -24.58
N GLY A 632 6.93 -6.43 -25.61
CA GLY A 632 6.95 -6.81 -27.01
C GLY A 632 8.27 -7.48 -27.38
N LEU A 633 9.41 -6.89 -27.01
CA LEU A 633 10.73 -7.51 -27.18
C LEU A 633 10.79 -8.83 -26.41
N LYS A 634 10.40 -8.85 -25.14
CA LYS A 634 10.39 -10.06 -24.31
C LYS A 634 9.56 -11.18 -24.94
N SER A 635 8.39 -10.84 -25.51
CA SER A 635 7.55 -11.77 -26.24
C SER A 635 8.20 -12.27 -27.53
N LEU A 636 8.85 -11.38 -28.28
CA LEU A 636 9.58 -11.74 -29.50
C LEU A 636 10.74 -12.71 -29.20
N TRP A 637 11.58 -12.41 -28.20
CA TRP A 637 12.68 -13.27 -27.76
C TRP A 637 12.18 -14.65 -27.32
N ARG A 638 11.09 -14.70 -26.53
CA ARG A 638 10.45 -15.95 -26.12
C ARG A 638 9.98 -16.79 -27.32
N ILE A 639 9.29 -16.18 -28.27
CA ILE A 639 8.80 -16.88 -29.46
C ILE A 639 9.97 -17.35 -30.31
N ALA A 640 10.99 -16.51 -30.52
CA ALA A 640 12.18 -16.85 -31.29
C ALA A 640 12.96 -18.03 -30.69
N ILE A 641 13.25 -17.99 -29.38
CA ILE A 641 13.98 -19.08 -28.70
C ILE A 641 13.18 -20.39 -28.78
N GLY A 642 11.88 -20.36 -28.48
CA GLY A 642 11.03 -21.53 -28.59
C GLY A 642 11.00 -22.09 -30.02
N PHE A 643 10.89 -21.21 -31.02
CA PHE A 643 10.85 -21.61 -32.42
C PHE A 643 12.18 -22.22 -32.87
N VAL A 644 13.33 -21.64 -32.49
CA VAL A 644 14.66 -22.18 -32.81
C VAL A 644 14.87 -23.57 -32.23
N VAL A 645 14.41 -23.82 -31.00
CA VAL A 645 14.49 -25.16 -30.37
C VAL A 645 13.62 -26.17 -31.11
N ALA A 646 12.37 -25.82 -31.40
CA ALA A 646 11.46 -26.69 -32.15
C ALA A 646 11.97 -26.96 -33.57
N PHE A 647 12.41 -25.92 -34.26
CA PHE A 647 12.95 -26.01 -35.61
C PHE A 647 14.21 -26.86 -35.67
N SER A 648 15.16 -26.68 -34.73
CA SER A 648 16.39 -27.48 -34.69
C SER A 648 16.10 -28.98 -34.61
N PHE A 649 15.17 -29.40 -33.75
CA PHE A 649 14.79 -30.81 -33.64
C PHE A 649 14.01 -31.31 -34.86
N MET A 650 13.02 -30.55 -35.35
CA MET A 650 12.23 -30.95 -36.52
C MET A 650 13.08 -31.00 -37.79
N ASN A 651 14.06 -30.11 -37.94
CA ASN A 651 15.02 -30.11 -39.02
C ASN A 651 15.93 -31.35 -38.96
N TYR A 652 16.41 -31.72 -37.77
CA TYR A 652 17.17 -32.95 -37.57
C TYR A 652 16.38 -34.20 -37.98
N GLN A 653 15.09 -34.26 -37.63
CA GLN A 653 14.24 -35.42 -37.86
C GLN A 653 13.67 -35.53 -39.28
N PHE A 654 13.33 -34.40 -39.92
CA PHE A 654 12.54 -34.35 -41.16
C PHE A 654 13.20 -33.56 -42.31
N GLY A 655 14.38 -32.98 -42.09
CA GLY A 655 15.06 -32.08 -43.05
C GLY A 655 14.53 -30.64 -43.03
N GLN A 656 15.21 -29.73 -43.73
CA GLN A 656 14.93 -28.27 -43.62
C GLN A 656 13.51 -27.88 -43.99
N LEU A 657 13.04 -28.27 -45.17
CA LEU A 657 11.76 -27.79 -45.71
C LEU A 657 10.58 -28.32 -44.88
N ALA A 658 10.55 -29.62 -44.58
CA ALA A 658 9.52 -30.21 -43.73
C ALA A 658 9.67 -29.79 -42.26
N GLY A 659 10.91 -29.60 -41.79
CA GLY A 659 11.21 -29.17 -40.43
C GLY A 659 10.66 -27.78 -40.10
N VAL A 660 10.85 -26.79 -41.00
CA VAL A 660 10.23 -25.46 -40.85
C VAL A 660 8.70 -25.59 -40.85
N MET A 661 8.12 -26.34 -41.80
CA MET A 661 6.67 -26.51 -41.91
C MET A 661 6.05 -27.08 -40.63
N PHE A 662 6.64 -28.15 -40.07
CA PHE A 662 6.13 -28.75 -38.83
C PHE A 662 6.32 -27.84 -37.61
N ALA A 663 7.44 -27.10 -37.52
CA ALA A 663 7.65 -26.12 -36.45
C ALA A 663 6.60 -24.98 -36.51
N VAL A 664 6.30 -24.48 -37.72
CA VAL A 664 5.26 -23.46 -37.95
C VAL A 664 3.88 -23.99 -37.57
N ILE A 665 3.51 -25.20 -38.02
CA ILE A 665 2.23 -25.82 -37.66
C ILE A 665 2.10 -25.97 -36.14
N TRP A 666 3.17 -26.42 -35.46
CA TRP A 666 3.19 -26.58 -34.00
C TRP A 666 2.90 -25.28 -33.25
N PHE A 667 3.54 -24.19 -33.69
CA PHE A 667 3.34 -22.86 -33.14
C PHE A 667 1.95 -22.32 -33.47
N LEU A 668 1.45 -22.57 -34.69
CA LEU A 668 0.12 -22.15 -35.12
C LEU A 668 -0.97 -22.82 -34.28
N ILE A 669 -0.88 -24.12 -34.02
CA ILE A 669 -1.82 -24.85 -33.16
C ILE A 669 -1.85 -24.23 -31.76
N THR A 670 -0.68 -24.02 -31.15
CA THR A 670 -0.59 -23.48 -29.78
C THR A 670 -1.06 -22.01 -29.72
N GLY A 671 -0.68 -21.19 -30.70
CA GLY A 671 -1.04 -19.78 -30.78
C GLY A 671 -2.54 -19.58 -30.99
N THR A 672 -3.11 -20.26 -32.00
CA THR A 672 -4.55 -20.19 -32.29
C THR A 672 -5.40 -20.69 -31.14
N ARG A 673 -5.01 -21.79 -30.47
CA ARG A 673 -5.70 -22.30 -29.28
C ARG A 673 -5.80 -21.25 -28.18
N ASN A 674 -4.69 -20.59 -27.83
CA ASN A 674 -4.69 -19.58 -26.77
C ASN A 674 -5.55 -18.36 -27.14
N MET A 675 -5.47 -17.93 -28.41
CA MET A 675 -6.28 -16.83 -28.92
C MET A 675 -7.78 -17.17 -28.90
N LEU A 676 -8.17 -18.35 -29.38
CA LEU A 676 -9.56 -18.81 -29.41
C LEU A 676 -10.14 -18.95 -28.00
N VAL A 677 -9.37 -19.47 -27.05
CA VAL A 677 -9.79 -19.58 -25.64
C VAL A 677 -10.11 -18.20 -25.06
N ASP A 678 -9.28 -17.19 -25.31
CA ASP A 678 -9.49 -15.82 -24.82
C ASP A 678 -10.69 -15.15 -25.50
N LEU A 679 -10.86 -15.35 -26.82
CA LEU A 679 -11.97 -14.79 -27.60
C LEU A 679 -13.31 -15.44 -27.23
N LEU A 680 -13.37 -16.76 -27.09
CA LEU A 680 -14.58 -17.49 -26.68
C LEU A 680 -14.98 -17.17 -25.25
N ALA A 681 -14.01 -17.11 -24.32
CA ALA A 681 -14.26 -16.75 -22.94
C ALA A 681 -14.75 -15.30 -22.80
N SER A 682 -14.26 -14.38 -23.65
CA SER A 682 -14.69 -12.99 -23.65
C SER A 682 -16.04 -12.77 -24.32
N SER A 683 -16.15 -13.17 -25.58
CA SER A 683 -17.17 -12.65 -26.49
C SER A 683 -18.24 -13.70 -26.84
N GLY A 684 -18.03 -14.95 -26.41
CA GLY A 684 -18.85 -16.09 -26.76
C GLY A 684 -18.62 -16.58 -28.19
N ILE A 685 -19.55 -17.39 -28.68
CA ILE A 685 -19.43 -18.11 -29.96
C ILE A 685 -19.65 -17.17 -31.16
N LEU A 686 -20.28 -16.01 -30.94
CA LEU A 686 -20.56 -15.02 -31.98
C LEU A 686 -19.29 -14.24 -32.37
N ILE A 687 -18.75 -14.55 -33.54
CA ILE A 687 -17.50 -13.98 -34.09
C ILE A 687 -17.56 -12.45 -34.22
N ARG A 688 -18.74 -11.87 -34.51
CA ARG A 688 -18.92 -10.42 -34.66
C ARG A 688 -18.51 -9.61 -33.41
N ASN A 689 -18.52 -10.24 -32.23
CA ASN A 689 -18.17 -9.58 -30.98
C ASN A 689 -16.68 -9.73 -30.61
N TRP A 690 -15.90 -10.43 -31.43
CA TRP A 690 -14.50 -10.72 -31.15
C TRP A 690 -13.63 -9.48 -31.36
N SER A 691 -12.71 -9.23 -30.43
CA SER A 691 -11.76 -8.12 -30.50
C SER A 691 -10.38 -8.61 -30.07
N LEU A 692 -9.35 -8.27 -30.86
CA LEU A 692 -7.96 -8.59 -30.54
C LEU A 692 -7.48 -7.96 -29.22
N ARG A 693 -8.14 -6.89 -28.75
CA ARG A 693 -7.88 -6.30 -27.43
C ARG A 693 -8.17 -7.24 -26.26
N ASN A 694 -8.99 -8.27 -26.48
CA ASN A 694 -9.34 -9.26 -25.45
C ASN A 694 -8.33 -10.43 -25.36
N VAL A 695 -7.32 -10.47 -26.23
CA VAL A 695 -6.33 -11.54 -26.31
C VAL A 695 -5.11 -11.22 -25.44
N ASN A 696 -4.70 -12.17 -24.59
CA ASN A 696 -3.50 -12.01 -23.77
C ASN A 696 -2.25 -12.49 -24.53
N PHE A 697 -1.61 -11.55 -25.24
CA PHE A 697 -0.40 -11.83 -26.02
C PHE A 697 0.81 -12.28 -25.17
N ASP A 698 0.93 -11.85 -23.91
CA ASP A 698 1.99 -12.35 -23.02
C ASP A 698 1.78 -13.83 -22.67
N ASN A 699 0.53 -14.25 -22.43
CA ASN A 699 0.23 -15.66 -22.22
C ASN A 699 0.49 -16.50 -23.48
N ILE A 700 0.20 -15.95 -24.67
CA ILE A 700 0.54 -16.60 -25.94
C ILE A 700 2.05 -16.76 -26.08
N SER A 701 2.84 -15.69 -25.90
CA SER A 701 4.29 -15.75 -26.08
C SER A 701 4.95 -16.71 -25.08
N GLN A 702 4.49 -16.74 -23.83
CA GLN A 702 4.94 -17.73 -22.85
C GLN A 702 4.57 -19.16 -23.27
N SER A 703 3.35 -19.38 -23.76
CA SER A 703 2.93 -20.70 -24.24
C SER A 703 3.75 -21.17 -25.45
N LEU A 704 4.07 -20.26 -26.37
CA LEU A 704 4.90 -20.55 -27.55
C LEU A 704 6.36 -20.85 -27.20
N PHE A 705 6.92 -20.17 -26.20
CA PHE A 705 8.25 -20.49 -25.68
C PHE A 705 8.31 -21.94 -25.15
N TRP A 706 7.45 -22.28 -24.18
CA TRP A 706 7.47 -23.61 -23.57
C TRP A 706 7.02 -24.70 -24.54
N THR A 707 6.09 -24.44 -25.47
CA THR A 707 5.73 -25.46 -26.44
C THR A 707 6.89 -25.77 -27.40
N GLY A 708 7.79 -24.82 -27.68
CA GLY A 708 8.98 -25.08 -28.47
C GLY A 708 9.88 -26.15 -27.85
N PHE A 709 10.12 -26.07 -26.54
CA PHE A 709 10.90 -27.06 -25.78
C PHE A 709 10.18 -28.41 -25.62
N SER A 710 8.86 -28.47 -25.76
CA SER A 710 8.13 -29.75 -25.72
C SER A 710 8.43 -30.64 -26.93
N VAL A 711 8.80 -30.06 -28.08
CA VAL A 711 9.07 -30.79 -29.33
C VAL A 711 10.17 -31.85 -29.18
N PRO A 712 11.41 -31.51 -28.76
CA PRO A 712 12.46 -32.51 -28.59
C PRO A 712 12.11 -33.56 -27.53
N ILE A 713 11.47 -33.15 -26.43
CA ILE A 713 11.10 -34.06 -25.33
C ILE A 713 10.13 -35.14 -25.83
N LEU A 714 9.06 -34.73 -26.51
CA LEU A 714 8.08 -35.68 -27.07
C LEU A 714 8.69 -36.49 -28.22
N GLY A 715 9.61 -35.89 -28.97
CA GLY A 715 10.45 -36.56 -29.96
C GLY A 715 11.23 -37.73 -29.38
N PHE A 716 12.01 -37.49 -28.34
CA PHE A 716 12.81 -38.53 -27.67
C PHE A 716 11.94 -39.62 -27.05
N VAL A 717 10.81 -39.26 -26.42
CA VAL A 717 9.87 -40.24 -25.86
C VAL A 717 9.27 -41.11 -26.96
N LYS A 718 8.92 -40.52 -28.11
CA LYS A 718 8.41 -41.28 -29.26
C LYS A 718 9.46 -42.25 -29.78
N ILE A 719 10.69 -41.78 -30.02
CA ILE A 719 11.79 -42.61 -30.54
C ILE A 719 12.07 -43.76 -29.57
N ALA A 720 12.23 -43.46 -28.28
CA ALA A 720 12.45 -44.47 -27.26
C ALA A 720 11.29 -45.47 -27.15
N PHE A 721 10.04 -45.02 -27.27
CA PHE A 721 8.89 -45.92 -27.29
C PHE A 721 8.90 -46.83 -28.52
N ASP A 722 9.11 -46.25 -29.71
CA ASP A 722 9.15 -47.01 -30.97
C ASP A 722 10.31 -48.03 -30.98
N ASP A 723 11.46 -47.72 -30.36
CA ASP A 723 12.63 -48.61 -30.31
C ASP A 723 12.47 -49.74 -29.30
N ASN A 724 11.76 -49.52 -28.20
CA ASN A 724 11.58 -50.50 -27.12
C ASN A 724 10.24 -51.28 -27.21
N TRP A 725 9.41 -51.00 -28.21
CA TRP A 725 8.12 -51.69 -28.36
C TRP A 725 8.31 -53.14 -28.84
N PRO A 726 7.84 -54.16 -28.09
CA PRO A 726 8.17 -55.57 -28.37
C PRO A 726 7.26 -56.23 -29.41
N LEU A 727 6.14 -55.59 -29.81
CA LEU A 727 5.14 -56.15 -30.73
C LEU A 727 5.21 -55.45 -32.10
N GLU A 728 4.36 -55.88 -33.03
CA GLU A 728 4.21 -55.21 -34.32
C GLU A 728 3.84 -53.72 -34.13
N LYS A 729 4.49 -52.83 -34.89
CA LYS A 729 4.29 -51.38 -34.85
C LYS A 729 3.03 -50.95 -35.60
N ALA A 730 1.93 -51.67 -35.39
CA ALA A 730 0.66 -51.50 -36.06
C ALA A 730 -0.53 -51.86 -35.16
N GLY A 731 -1.71 -51.32 -35.48
CA GLY A 731 -2.96 -51.63 -34.80
C GLY A 731 -3.29 -50.73 -33.60
N PHE A 732 -4.51 -50.89 -33.09
CA PHE A 732 -5.08 -50.03 -32.04
C PHE A 732 -4.27 -50.06 -30.74
N LEU A 733 -3.78 -51.22 -30.32
CA LEU A 733 -3.02 -51.37 -29.08
C LEU A 733 -1.69 -50.60 -29.13
N PHE A 734 -0.98 -50.66 -30.25
CA PHE A 734 0.26 -49.91 -30.46
C PHE A 734 0.01 -48.40 -30.42
N GLU A 735 -0.98 -47.92 -31.19
CA GLU A 735 -1.34 -46.51 -31.21
C GLU A 735 -1.81 -46.02 -29.83
N ALA A 736 -2.63 -46.81 -29.14
CA ALA A 736 -3.07 -46.53 -27.79
C ALA A 736 -1.87 -46.42 -26.83
N ALA A 737 -0.99 -47.41 -26.74
CA ALA A 737 0.17 -47.33 -25.86
C ALA A 737 1.07 -46.12 -26.21
N LYS A 738 1.36 -45.90 -27.50
CA LYS A 738 2.18 -44.78 -27.99
C LYS A 738 1.63 -43.43 -27.55
N PHE A 739 0.35 -43.16 -27.81
CA PHE A 739 -0.26 -41.89 -27.44
C PHE A 739 -0.40 -41.73 -25.92
N PHE A 740 -0.51 -42.82 -25.15
CA PHE A 740 -0.55 -42.75 -23.69
C PHE A 740 0.78 -42.21 -23.14
N PHE A 741 1.90 -42.80 -23.56
CA PHE A 741 3.23 -42.36 -23.12
C PHE A 741 3.56 -40.94 -23.58
N LEU A 742 3.15 -40.56 -24.80
CA LEU A 742 3.31 -39.18 -25.28
C LEU A 742 2.48 -38.17 -24.46
N CYS A 743 1.21 -38.47 -24.19
CA CYS A 743 0.36 -37.62 -23.36
C CYS A 743 0.84 -37.56 -21.90
N MET A 744 1.35 -38.67 -21.35
CA MET A 744 1.94 -38.70 -20.02
C MET A 744 3.19 -37.83 -19.93
N ALA A 745 4.13 -38.00 -20.86
CA ALA A 745 5.34 -37.19 -20.94
C ALA A 745 5.02 -35.70 -21.10
N ASN A 746 4.07 -35.35 -21.97
CA ASN A 746 3.60 -33.98 -22.12
C ASN A 746 2.96 -33.44 -20.82
N GLY A 747 2.18 -34.27 -20.12
CA GLY A 747 1.60 -33.94 -18.83
C GLY A 747 2.66 -33.61 -17.78
N ILE A 748 3.67 -34.47 -17.62
CA ILE A 748 4.82 -34.26 -16.72
C ILE A 748 5.55 -32.96 -17.10
N TYR A 749 5.86 -32.78 -18.38
CA TYR A 749 6.52 -31.58 -18.89
C TYR A 749 5.75 -30.29 -18.55
N ILE A 750 4.43 -30.30 -18.76
CA ILE A 750 3.55 -29.18 -18.45
C ILE A 750 3.52 -28.89 -16.95
N SER A 751 3.46 -29.94 -16.13
CA SER A 751 3.51 -29.81 -14.67
C SER A 751 4.81 -29.16 -14.20
N THR A 752 5.95 -29.61 -14.75
CA THR A 752 7.29 -29.13 -14.40
C THR A 752 7.47 -27.64 -14.72
N HIS A 753 7.19 -27.20 -15.95
CA HIS A 753 7.40 -25.79 -16.27
C HIS A 753 6.35 -24.86 -15.65
N ASN A 754 5.14 -25.35 -15.36
CA ASN A 754 4.17 -24.56 -14.58
C ASN A 754 4.62 -24.37 -13.13
N ARG A 755 5.34 -25.35 -12.55
CA ARG A 755 5.99 -25.18 -11.26
C ARG A 755 7.10 -24.13 -11.32
N LEU A 756 7.94 -24.14 -12.35
CA LEU A 756 8.97 -23.11 -12.57
C LEU A 756 8.38 -21.70 -12.75
N ARG A 757 7.20 -21.60 -13.34
CA ARG A 757 6.45 -20.35 -13.51
C ARG A 757 5.65 -19.93 -12.27
N ASN A 758 5.75 -20.68 -11.16
CA ASN A 758 5.03 -20.43 -9.91
C ASN A 758 3.50 -20.36 -10.07
N PHE A 759 2.92 -21.25 -10.88
CA PHE A 759 1.46 -21.44 -10.89
C PHE A 759 0.97 -22.14 -9.62
N ASP A 760 -0.29 -21.88 -9.25
CA ASP A 760 -0.92 -22.54 -8.11
C ASP A 760 -0.94 -24.07 -8.27
N ARG A 761 -0.77 -24.79 -7.16
CA ARG A 761 -0.79 -26.27 -7.14
C ARG A 761 -2.08 -26.86 -7.73
N ARG A 762 -3.21 -26.14 -7.67
CA ARG A 762 -4.48 -26.55 -8.31
C ARG A 762 -4.39 -26.45 -9.84
N VAL A 763 -3.83 -25.35 -10.36
CA VAL A 763 -3.65 -25.12 -11.79
C VAL A 763 -2.67 -26.12 -12.38
N ILE A 764 -1.56 -26.40 -11.69
CA ILE A 764 -0.57 -27.41 -12.09
C ILE A 764 -1.25 -28.79 -12.26
N ARG A 765 -2.04 -29.22 -11.26
CA ARG A 765 -2.78 -30.50 -11.32
C ARG A 765 -3.77 -30.53 -12.48
N ALA A 766 -4.58 -29.49 -12.65
CA ALA A 766 -5.54 -29.41 -13.76
C ALA A 766 -4.84 -29.47 -15.14
N ASN A 767 -3.67 -28.82 -15.26
CA ASN A 767 -2.87 -28.81 -16.47
C ASN A 767 -2.16 -30.13 -16.77
N PHE A 768 -1.88 -30.95 -15.76
CA PHE A 768 -1.42 -32.32 -15.92
C PHE A 768 -2.55 -33.21 -16.47
N PHE A 769 -3.68 -33.25 -15.78
CA PHE A 769 -4.80 -34.12 -16.13
C PHE A 769 -5.42 -33.79 -17.50
N ARG A 770 -5.54 -32.51 -17.87
CA ARG A 770 -6.05 -32.13 -19.22
C ARG A 770 -5.26 -32.76 -20.36
N THR A 771 -3.96 -32.94 -20.17
CA THR A 771 -3.04 -33.44 -21.20
C THR A 771 -3.11 -34.95 -21.30
N VAL A 772 -3.22 -35.64 -20.16
CA VAL A 772 -3.41 -37.09 -20.12
C VAL A 772 -4.77 -37.50 -20.68
N LEU A 773 -5.82 -36.70 -20.44
CA LEU A 773 -7.17 -36.93 -20.98
C LEU A 773 -7.26 -36.82 -22.51
N ALA A 774 -6.24 -36.29 -23.20
CA ALA A 774 -6.21 -36.23 -24.65
C ALA A 774 -5.87 -37.57 -25.32
N TRP A 775 -5.32 -38.51 -24.56
CA TRP A 775 -4.84 -39.79 -25.07
C TRP A 775 -5.91 -40.61 -25.83
N PRO A 776 -7.13 -40.83 -25.30
CA PRO A 776 -8.15 -41.63 -25.98
C PRO A 776 -8.57 -41.03 -27.32
N PHE A 777 -8.63 -39.70 -27.40
CA PHE A 777 -8.97 -38.98 -28.62
C PHE A 777 -7.86 -39.09 -29.67
N ALA A 778 -6.59 -38.93 -29.27
CA ALA A 778 -5.47 -39.10 -30.18
C ALA A 778 -5.43 -40.52 -30.78
N THR A 779 -5.72 -41.53 -29.96
CA THR A 779 -5.80 -42.93 -30.40
C THR A 779 -6.94 -43.17 -31.39
N ALA A 780 -8.14 -42.64 -31.09
CA ALA A 780 -9.31 -42.84 -31.95
C ALA A 780 -9.16 -42.21 -33.35
N PHE A 781 -8.44 -41.09 -33.44
CA PHE A 781 -8.22 -40.36 -34.70
C PHE A 781 -6.87 -40.67 -35.37
N ALA A 782 -6.07 -41.58 -34.79
CA ALA A 782 -4.78 -42.00 -35.34
C ALA A 782 -4.84 -42.46 -36.82
N PRO A 783 -5.85 -43.24 -37.28
CA PRO A 783 -5.91 -43.68 -38.67
C PRO A 783 -6.00 -42.52 -39.67
N VAL A 784 -6.73 -41.46 -39.31
CA VAL A 784 -6.90 -40.27 -40.16
C VAL A 784 -5.60 -39.47 -40.22
N GLY A 785 -4.95 -39.27 -39.07
CA GLY A 785 -3.67 -38.55 -39.03
C GLY A 785 -2.55 -39.27 -39.77
N ASN A 786 -2.50 -40.61 -39.66
CA ASN A 786 -1.53 -41.44 -40.36
C ASN A 786 -1.75 -41.41 -41.88
N LEU A 787 -3.00 -41.42 -42.36
CA LEU A 787 -3.34 -41.29 -43.78
C LEU A 787 -2.87 -39.95 -44.37
N LEU A 788 -2.94 -38.87 -43.58
CA LEU A 788 -2.51 -37.53 -43.96
C LEU A 788 -1.00 -37.31 -43.79
N GLY A 789 -0.23 -38.33 -43.39
CA GLY A 789 1.22 -38.22 -43.17
C GLY A 789 1.60 -37.33 -41.98
N ILE A 790 0.67 -37.09 -41.05
CA ILE A 790 0.92 -36.23 -39.89
C ILE A 790 1.68 -37.02 -38.81
N PRO A 791 2.85 -36.55 -38.34
CA PRO A 791 3.61 -37.26 -37.30
C PRO A 791 2.79 -37.45 -36.02
N SER A 792 2.92 -38.62 -35.36
CA SER A 792 2.18 -38.94 -34.12
C SER A 792 2.37 -37.91 -33.00
N ILE A 793 3.55 -37.28 -32.91
CA ILE A 793 3.82 -36.21 -31.92
C ILE A 793 2.94 -34.97 -32.19
N VAL A 794 2.69 -34.63 -33.45
CA VAL A 794 1.80 -33.52 -33.86
C VAL A 794 0.33 -33.88 -33.59
N GLN A 795 -0.07 -35.13 -33.86
CA GLN A 795 -1.41 -35.62 -33.55
C GLN A 795 -1.70 -35.57 -32.03
N ALA A 796 -0.75 -36.03 -31.20
CA ALA A 796 -0.86 -35.99 -29.74
C ALA A 796 -0.99 -34.55 -29.21
N LYS A 797 -0.20 -33.63 -29.79
CA LYS A 797 -0.22 -32.21 -29.45
C LYS A 797 -1.55 -31.55 -29.81
N LEU A 798 -2.07 -31.82 -31.02
CA LEU A 798 -3.37 -31.29 -31.47
C LEU A 798 -4.48 -31.63 -30.49
N TRP A 799 -4.62 -32.90 -30.12
CA TRP A 799 -5.66 -33.34 -29.18
C TRP A 799 -5.45 -32.81 -27.75
N SER A 800 -4.19 -32.72 -27.31
CA SER A 800 -3.86 -32.06 -26.04
C SER A 800 -4.31 -30.60 -26.00
N ASP A 801 -4.13 -29.85 -27.09
CA ASP A 801 -4.53 -28.45 -27.19
C ASP A 801 -6.05 -28.29 -27.35
N VAL A 802 -6.73 -29.21 -28.04
CA VAL A 802 -8.20 -29.27 -28.12
C VAL A 802 -8.81 -29.46 -26.72
N VAL A 803 -8.42 -30.53 -26.01
CA VAL A 803 -8.92 -30.82 -24.65
C VAL A 803 -8.56 -29.68 -23.69
N GLY A 804 -7.32 -29.18 -23.79
CA GLY A 804 -6.89 -28.01 -23.02
C GLY A 804 -7.70 -26.76 -23.33
N GLY A 805 -8.10 -26.54 -24.59
CA GLY A 805 -8.91 -25.41 -25.03
C GLY A 805 -10.30 -25.43 -24.40
N PHE A 806 -10.96 -26.60 -24.35
CA PHE A 806 -12.24 -26.78 -23.68
C PHE A 806 -12.15 -26.50 -22.17
N ILE A 807 -11.17 -27.09 -21.48
CA ILE A 807 -11.04 -26.96 -20.02
C ILE A 807 -10.67 -25.52 -19.61
N GLU A 808 -9.69 -24.90 -20.28
CA GLU A 808 -9.28 -23.52 -19.96
C GLU A 808 -10.34 -22.50 -20.37
N GLY A 809 -11.00 -22.71 -21.51
CA GLY A 809 -12.15 -21.91 -21.95
C GLY A 809 -13.25 -21.91 -20.90
N PHE A 810 -13.60 -23.08 -20.34
CA PHE A 810 -14.58 -23.20 -19.27
C PHE A 810 -14.12 -22.51 -17.97
N GLY A 811 -12.85 -22.66 -17.57
CA GLY A 811 -12.30 -21.98 -16.40
C GLY A 811 -12.36 -20.45 -16.50
N LYS A 812 -11.88 -19.89 -17.61
CA LYS A 812 -11.93 -18.44 -17.89
C LYS A 812 -13.37 -17.94 -18.01
N TYR A 813 -14.27 -18.73 -18.58
CA TYR A 813 -15.69 -18.43 -18.63
C TYR A 813 -16.30 -18.33 -17.23
N SER A 814 -16.07 -19.35 -16.39
CA SER A 814 -16.58 -19.40 -15.02
C SER A 814 -16.12 -18.19 -14.20
N GLN A 815 -14.82 -17.87 -14.27
CA GLN A 815 -14.25 -16.72 -13.55
C GLN A 815 -14.91 -15.40 -13.96
N ARG A 816 -15.12 -15.15 -15.26
CA ARG A 816 -15.78 -13.92 -15.74
C ARG A 816 -17.23 -13.84 -15.27
N VAL A 817 -17.96 -14.96 -15.30
CA VAL A 817 -19.35 -15.01 -14.81
C VAL A 817 -19.42 -14.70 -13.31
N VAL A 818 -18.52 -15.26 -12.50
CA VAL A 818 -18.46 -15.00 -11.06
C VAL A 818 -18.23 -13.51 -10.78
N ILE A 819 -17.23 -12.89 -11.43
CA ILE A 819 -16.93 -11.45 -11.25
C ILE A 819 -18.15 -10.60 -11.63
N ARG A 820 -18.80 -10.88 -12.76
CA ARG A 820 -19.97 -10.09 -13.19
C ARG A 820 -21.19 -10.28 -12.31
N LYS A 821 -21.41 -11.49 -11.81
CA LYS A 821 -22.49 -11.74 -10.87
C LYS A 821 -22.25 -11.01 -9.55
N ARG A 822 -21.00 -10.97 -9.06
CA ARG A 822 -20.62 -10.18 -7.90
C ARG A 822 -20.92 -8.70 -8.13
N ASP A 823 -20.35 -8.11 -9.19
CA ASP A 823 -20.55 -6.69 -9.53
C ASP A 823 -22.05 -6.31 -9.60
N LEU A 824 -22.88 -7.14 -10.25
CA LEU A 824 -24.32 -6.91 -10.34
C LEU A 824 -25.05 -7.13 -9.00
N SER A 825 -24.61 -8.09 -8.18
CA SER A 825 -25.22 -8.35 -6.86
C SER A 825 -24.94 -7.21 -5.88
N GLU A 826 -23.84 -6.48 -6.04
CA GLU A 826 -23.53 -5.28 -5.26
C GLU A 826 -24.33 -4.05 -5.73
N LEU A 827 -24.66 -3.98 -7.03
CA LEU A 827 -25.39 -2.87 -7.64
C LEU A 827 -26.91 -2.96 -7.48
N LEU A 828 -27.49 -4.15 -7.59
CA LEU A 828 -28.95 -4.35 -7.55
C LEU A 828 -29.61 -3.84 -6.26
N PRO A 829 -29.05 -4.04 -5.05
CA PRO A 829 -29.59 -3.47 -3.81
C PRO A 829 -29.63 -1.94 -3.83
N ARG A 830 -28.65 -1.29 -4.49
CA ARG A 830 -28.55 0.19 -4.55
C ARG A 830 -29.70 0.85 -5.31
N LEU A 831 -30.44 0.10 -6.13
CA LEU A 831 -31.66 0.56 -6.81
C LEU A 831 -32.78 0.96 -5.82
N SER A 832 -32.73 0.45 -4.59
CA SER A 832 -33.68 0.75 -3.52
C SER A 832 -33.17 1.81 -2.53
N SER A 833 -32.00 2.40 -2.77
CA SER A 833 -31.47 3.48 -1.92
C SER A 833 -32.45 4.66 -1.84
N HIS A 834 -32.57 5.31 -0.70
CA HIS A 834 -33.35 6.55 -0.57
C HIS A 834 -32.71 7.73 -1.30
N ASP A 835 -31.38 7.71 -1.44
CA ASP A 835 -30.62 8.70 -2.20
C ASP A 835 -30.82 8.51 -3.71
N ARG A 836 -31.33 9.56 -4.35
CA ARG A 836 -31.63 9.59 -5.79
C ARG A 836 -30.37 9.42 -6.63
N ASP A 837 -29.25 10.01 -6.22
CA ASP A 837 -28.03 10.03 -7.00
C ASP A 837 -27.31 8.68 -6.95
N VAL A 838 -27.36 8.00 -5.79
CA VAL A 838 -26.92 6.60 -5.66
C VAL A 838 -27.74 5.68 -6.57
N ARG A 839 -29.07 5.86 -6.60
CA ARG A 839 -29.94 5.07 -7.49
C ARG A 839 -29.60 5.29 -8.96
N PHE A 840 -29.49 6.54 -9.42
CA PHE A 840 -29.18 6.86 -10.82
C PHE A 840 -27.80 6.35 -11.23
N THR A 841 -26.80 6.45 -10.34
CA THR A 841 -25.48 5.87 -10.59
C THR A 841 -25.56 4.35 -10.79
N ALA A 842 -26.30 3.65 -9.92
CA ALA A 842 -26.51 2.21 -10.04
C ALA A 842 -27.25 1.82 -11.33
N MET A 843 -28.25 2.61 -11.75
CA MET A 843 -28.96 2.40 -13.02
C MET A 843 -28.01 2.50 -14.22
N LEU A 844 -27.17 3.54 -14.27
CA LEU A 844 -26.18 3.73 -15.34
C LEU A 844 -25.12 2.63 -15.35
N ASP A 845 -24.66 2.18 -14.18
CA ASP A 845 -23.70 1.09 -14.07
C ASP A 845 -24.28 -0.24 -14.55
N ILE A 846 -25.53 -0.55 -14.18
CA ILE A 846 -26.22 -1.76 -14.66
C ILE A 846 -26.45 -1.69 -16.16
N LEU A 847 -26.90 -0.55 -16.69
CA LEU A 847 -27.07 -0.33 -18.13
C LEU A 847 -25.74 -0.51 -18.88
N TYR A 848 -24.65 0.03 -18.34
CA TYR A 848 -23.32 -0.12 -18.90
C TYR A 848 -22.84 -1.57 -18.89
N ILE A 849 -22.99 -2.28 -17.76
CA ILE A 849 -22.60 -3.70 -17.64
C ILE A 849 -23.41 -4.53 -18.63
N TRP A 850 -24.71 -4.27 -18.76
CA TRP A 850 -25.57 -4.97 -19.71
C TRP A 850 -25.17 -4.70 -21.17
N ALA A 851 -24.90 -3.45 -21.54
CA ALA A 851 -24.66 -3.07 -22.94
C ALA A 851 -23.23 -3.29 -23.42
N ARG A 852 -22.23 -2.92 -22.60
CA ARG A 852 -20.82 -2.82 -23.03
C ARG A 852 -19.91 -3.88 -22.41
N GLN A 853 -20.28 -4.51 -21.28
CA GLN A 853 -19.43 -5.53 -20.67
C GLN A 853 -19.68 -6.93 -21.24
N PRO A 854 -18.63 -7.77 -21.36
CA PRO A 854 -18.80 -9.10 -21.91
C PRO A 854 -19.74 -9.95 -21.05
N ARG A 855 -20.74 -10.57 -21.69
CA ARG A 855 -21.78 -11.42 -21.07
C ARG A 855 -22.70 -10.71 -20.05
N GLY A 856 -22.79 -9.38 -20.08
CA GLY A 856 -23.71 -8.60 -19.23
C GLY A 856 -25.14 -9.14 -19.20
N PRO A 857 -25.82 -9.31 -20.36
CA PRO A 857 -27.21 -9.77 -20.41
C PRO A 857 -27.38 -11.19 -19.85
N THR A 858 -26.42 -12.08 -20.13
CA THR A 858 -26.44 -13.46 -19.63
C THR A 858 -26.30 -13.51 -18.11
N CYS A 859 -25.39 -12.72 -17.54
CA CYS A 859 -25.15 -12.72 -16.09
C CYS A 859 -26.35 -12.16 -15.33
N LEU A 860 -26.93 -11.06 -15.81
CA LEU A 860 -28.12 -10.45 -15.24
C LEU A 860 -29.34 -11.39 -15.31
N SER A 861 -29.56 -12.03 -16.46
CA SER A 861 -30.60 -13.08 -16.61
C SER A 861 -30.41 -14.25 -15.65
N GLN A 862 -29.17 -14.73 -15.47
CA GLN A 862 -28.89 -15.83 -14.55
C GLN A 862 -29.12 -15.47 -13.09
N LEU A 863 -28.92 -14.21 -12.68
CA LEU A 863 -29.21 -13.76 -11.32
C LEU A 863 -30.72 -13.76 -11.05
N PHE A 864 -31.53 -13.32 -12.02
CA PHE A 864 -32.99 -13.32 -11.89
C PHE A 864 -33.60 -14.72 -11.96
N ASN A 865 -33.04 -15.63 -12.76
CA ASN A 865 -33.56 -16.98 -12.93
C ASN A 865 -33.02 -18.01 -11.91
N GLN A 866 -31.94 -17.70 -11.20
CA GLN A 866 -31.22 -18.61 -10.29
C GLN A 866 -31.14 -20.07 -10.82
N PRO A 867 -30.66 -20.32 -12.06
CA PRO A 867 -30.68 -21.66 -12.62
C PRO A 867 -29.75 -22.59 -11.84
N LEU A 868 -30.23 -23.80 -11.52
CA LEU A 868 -29.43 -24.88 -10.93
C LEU A 868 -28.12 -25.06 -11.71
N SER A 869 -27.00 -25.25 -10.99
CA SER A 869 -25.73 -25.55 -11.67
C SER A 869 -25.84 -26.87 -12.43
N LEU A 870 -25.07 -27.05 -13.50
CA LEU A 870 -25.16 -28.25 -14.34
C LEU A 870 -24.89 -29.54 -13.54
N LEU A 871 -24.01 -29.49 -12.54
CA LEU A 871 -23.73 -30.60 -11.62
C LEU A 871 -24.87 -30.86 -10.63
N GLU A 872 -25.59 -29.82 -10.20
CA GLU A 872 -26.78 -29.96 -9.36
C GLU A 872 -27.97 -30.51 -10.18
N ARG A 873 -28.13 -30.06 -11.43
CA ARG A 873 -29.14 -30.59 -12.37
C ARG A 873 -28.92 -32.08 -12.64
N LEU A 874 -27.66 -32.50 -12.74
CA LEU A 874 -27.27 -33.90 -12.92
C LEU A 874 -27.18 -34.69 -11.60
N LYS A 875 -27.56 -34.11 -10.44
CA LYS A 875 -27.46 -34.72 -9.10
C LYS A 875 -26.06 -35.20 -8.70
N LEU A 876 -25.01 -34.70 -9.34
CA LEU A 876 -23.61 -35.07 -9.11
C LEU A 876 -22.97 -34.28 -7.94
N ARG A 877 -23.66 -33.26 -7.40
CA ARG A 877 -23.20 -32.44 -6.27
C ARG A 877 -24.39 -32.05 -5.39
N ARG A 878 -24.23 -32.11 -4.06
CA ARG A 878 -25.25 -31.61 -3.12
C ARG A 878 -25.44 -30.09 -3.31
N PRO A 879 -26.69 -29.58 -3.22
CA PRO A 879 -26.96 -28.15 -3.31
C PRO A 879 -26.15 -27.39 -2.25
N SER A 880 -25.51 -26.29 -2.63
CA SER A 880 -24.70 -25.48 -1.71
C SER A 880 -25.51 -24.59 -0.76
N LEU A 881 -26.82 -24.47 -0.98
CA LEU A 881 -27.76 -23.64 -0.23
C LEU A 881 -28.98 -24.48 0.10
N SER A 882 -29.60 -24.23 1.25
CA SER A 882 -30.86 -24.86 1.61
C SER A 882 -31.99 -24.42 0.66
N THR A 883 -33.08 -25.20 0.59
CA THR A 883 -34.24 -24.86 -0.25
C THR A 883 -34.85 -23.51 0.16
N GLU A 884 -34.88 -23.22 1.46
CA GLU A 884 -35.38 -21.95 2.02
C GLU A 884 -34.47 -20.77 1.67
N GLU A 885 -33.15 -20.92 1.81
CA GLU A 885 -32.19 -19.86 1.44
C GLU A 885 -32.28 -19.51 -0.04
N ARG A 886 -32.51 -20.51 -0.91
CA ARG A 886 -32.71 -20.30 -2.34
C ARG A 886 -34.00 -19.57 -2.65
N GLN A 887 -35.10 -19.91 -1.98
CA GLN A 887 -36.38 -19.20 -2.17
C GLN A 887 -36.25 -17.74 -1.75
N LYS A 888 -35.66 -17.47 -0.58
CA LYS A 888 -35.41 -16.11 -0.08
C LYS A 888 -34.57 -15.28 -1.06
N LYS A 889 -33.48 -15.87 -1.58
CA LYS A 889 -32.61 -15.22 -2.56
C LYS A 889 -33.31 -15.00 -3.90
N ALA A 890 -34.13 -15.94 -4.36
CA ALA A 890 -34.91 -15.80 -5.59
C ALA A 890 -35.97 -14.68 -5.47
N GLU A 891 -36.63 -14.57 -4.32
CA GLU A 891 -37.55 -13.46 -4.03
C GLU A 891 -36.85 -12.11 -4.00
N GLU A 892 -35.68 -12.03 -3.36
CA GLU A 892 -34.86 -10.82 -3.33
C GLU A 892 -34.49 -10.35 -4.75
N PHE A 893 -33.98 -11.25 -5.59
CA PHE A 893 -33.65 -10.91 -6.99
C PHE A 893 -34.88 -10.57 -7.83
N ARG A 894 -36.05 -11.16 -7.57
CA ARG A 894 -37.31 -10.75 -8.20
C ARG A 894 -37.69 -9.32 -7.82
N ARG A 895 -37.59 -8.94 -6.54
CA ARG A 895 -37.83 -7.55 -6.11
C ARG A 895 -36.89 -6.58 -6.81
N HIS A 896 -35.61 -6.93 -6.94
CA HIS A 896 -34.66 -6.10 -7.69
C HIS A 896 -35.01 -5.99 -9.17
N PHE A 897 -35.46 -7.08 -9.81
CA PHE A 897 -35.94 -7.07 -11.18
C PHE A 897 -37.15 -6.15 -11.37
N ASP A 898 -38.16 -6.29 -10.50
CA ASP A 898 -39.37 -5.46 -10.55
C ASP A 898 -39.04 -3.99 -10.37
N ARG A 899 -38.16 -3.67 -9.40
CA ARG A 899 -37.68 -2.30 -9.18
C ARG A 899 -36.94 -1.73 -10.39
N LEU A 900 -36.08 -2.53 -11.01
CA LEU A 900 -35.35 -2.12 -12.20
C LEU A 900 -36.32 -1.87 -13.37
N LEU A 901 -37.30 -2.75 -13.57
CA LEU A 901 -38.32 -2.57 -14.60
C LEU A 901 -39.18 -1.33 -14.34
N GLU A 902 -39.57 -1.08 -13.10
CA GLU A 902 -40.30 0.14 -12.69
C GLU A 902 -39.52 1.40 -13.05
N LEU A 903 -38.25 1.49 -12.60
CA LEU A 903 -37.40 2.65 -12.84
C LEU A 903 -37.15 2.94 -14.33
N PHE A 904 -36.90 1.90 -15.13
CA PHE A 904 -36.69 2.06 -16.58
C PHE A 904 -37.99 2.19 -17.38
N SER A 905 -39.16 1.86 -16.81
CA SER A 905 -40.46 2.05 -17.46
C SER A 905 -41.05 3.44 -17.23
N ASP A 906 -40.49 4.23 -16.31
CA ASP A 906 -40.86 5.63 -16.13
C ASP A 906 -40.62 6.41 -17.44
N PRO A 907 -41.66 7.05 -18.02
CA PRO A 907 -41.53 7.88 -19.22
C PRO A 907 -40.45 8.97 -19.09
N GLY A 908 -40.19 9.45 -17.88
CA GLY A 908 -39.15 10.45 -17.58
C GLY A 908 -37.73 9.89 -17.43
N CYS A 909 -37.54 8.56 -17.38
CA CYS A 909 -36.26 7.94 -17.04
C CYS A 909 -35.10 8.44 -17.91
N LEU A 910 -35.30 8.53 -19.24
CA LEU A 910 -34.25 8.95 -20.16
C LEU A 910 -33.79 10.39 -19.88
N ASN A 911 -34.74 11.30 -19.64
CA ASN A 911 -34.44 12.70 -19.32
C ASN A 911 -33.79 12.82 -17.94
N LEU A 912 -34.32 12.12 -16.93
CA LEU A 912 -33.77 12.13 -15.57
C LEU A 912 -32.32 11.62 -15.51
N LEU A 913 -32.00 10.53 -16.22
CA LEU A 913 -30.64 10.00 -16.30
C LEU A 913 -29.71 10.94 -17.09
N SER A 914 -30.21 11.58 -18.14
CA SER A 914 -29.43 12.53 -18.94
C SER A 914 -29.14 13.81 -18.16
N GLU A 915 -30.13 14.37 -17.47
CA GLU A 915 -29.93 15.51 -16.56
C GLU A 915 -28.96 15.17 -15.44
N PHE A 916 -29.09 13.98 -14.84
CA PHE A 916 -28.14 13.50 -13.85
C PHE A 916 -26.71 13.42 -14.41
N ALA A 917 -26.54 12.89 -15.62
CA ALA A 917 -25.24 12.80 -16.27
C ALA A 917 -24.64 14.19 -16.56
N LEU A 918 -25.44 15.11 -17.09
CA LEU A 918 -25.01 16.48 -17.42
C LEU A 918 -24.72 17.34 -16.18
N LYS A 919 -25.43 17.10 -15.07
CA LYS A 919 -25.23 17.83 -13.81
C LYS A 919 -23.94 17.41 -13.11
N ASN A 920 -23.60 16.12 -13.16
CA ASN A 920 -22.55 15.54 -12.32
C ASN A 920 -21.25 15.20 -13.05
N TYR A 921 -21.25 15.18 -14.38
CA TYR A 921 -20.08 14.87 -15.22
C TYR A 921 -19.87 15.95 -16.28
N GLN A 922 -18.62 16.19 -16.69
CA GLN A 922 -18.24 17.28 -17.61
C GLN A 922 -17.57 16.75 -18.88
N ASP A 923 -17.57 17.59 -19.93
CA ASP A 923 -16.88 17.38 -21.20
C ASP A 923 -17.11 15.99 -21.82
N ARG A 924 -16.02 15.23 -22.02
CA ARG A 924 -16.03 13.90 -22.63
C ARG A 924 -16.83 12.88 -21.82
N GLU A 925 -16.85 12.98 -20.49
CA GLU A 925 -17.56 12.04 -19.62
C GLU A 925 -19.08 12.16 -19.83
N ALA A 926 -19.57 13.40 -19.89
CA ALA A 926 -20.96 13.70 -20.19
C ALA A 926 -21.38 13.20 -21.58
N ILE A 927 -20.53 13.39 -22.60
CA ILE A 927 -20.77 12.89 -23.95
C ILE A 927 -20.90 11.35 -23.95
N LEU A 928 -19.96 10.65 -23.33
CA LEU A 928 -19.96 9.18 -23.27
C LEU A 928 -21.19 8.62 -22.56
N LEU A 929 -21.61 9.24 -21.44
CA LEU A 929 -22.80 8.85 -20.72
C LEU A 929 -24.07 9.12 -21.52
N THR A 930 -24.18 10.29 -22.13
CA THR A 930 -25.35 10.65 -22.95
C THR A 930 -25.48 9.72 -24.15
N GLU A 931 -24.36 9.35 -24.79
CA GLU A 931 -24.34 8.34 -25.86
C GLU A 931 -24.78 6.95 -25.36
N LEU A 932 -24.31 6.52 -24.18
CA LEU A 932 -24.74 5.27 -23.56
C LEU A 932 -26.24 5.27 -23.28
N ILE A 933 -26.75 6.32 -22.63
CA ILE A 933 -28.16 6.49 -22.27
C ILE A 933 -29.02 6.47 -23.54
N GLY A 934 -28.71 7.33 -24.51
CA GLY A 934 -29.49 7.47 -25.73
C GLY A 934 -29.48 6.21 -26.61
N SER A 935 -28.35 5.50 -26.70
CA SER A 935 -28.22 4.34 -27.60
C SER A 935 -28.71 3.01 -27.03
N GLN A 936 -28.81 2.88 -25.69
CA GLN A 936 -29.04 1.59 -25.02
C GLN A 936 -30.29 1.54 -24.14
N THR A 937 -30.81 2.65 -23.60
CA THR A 937 -31.92 2.63 -22.63
C THR A 937 -33.17 1.92 -23.17
N GLU A 938 -33.61 2.26 -24.39
CA GLU A 938 -34.78 1.63 -25.02
C GLU A 938 -34.57 0.14 -25.30
N LYS A 939 -33.37 -0.25 -25.76
CA LYS A 939 -33.03 -1.65 -26.01
C LYS A 939 -33.03 -2.45 -24.70
N PHE A 940 -32.57 -1.84 -23.62
CA PHE A 940 -32.56 -2.45 -22.30
C PHE A 940 -33.97 -2.62 -21.74
N LEU A 941 -34.82 -1.59 -21.86
CA LEU A 941 -36.23 -1.68 -21.47
C LEU A 941 -36.98 -2.75 -22.27
N ALA A 942 -36.77 -2.80 -23.59
CA ALA A 942 -37.33 -3.85 -24.44
C ALA A 942 -36.88 -5.25 -23.99
N TRP A 943 -35.60 -5.40 -23.63
CA TRP A 943 -35.06 -6.64 -23.08
C TRP A 943 -35.71 -7.03 -21.74
N LEU A 944 -35.89 -6.08 -20.81
CA LEU A 944 -36.56 -6.33 -19.53
C LEU A 944 -38.02 -6.76 -19.70
N ARG A 945 -38.76 -6.08 -20.58
CA ARG A 945 -40.15 -6.44 -20.90
C ARG A 945 -40.25 -7.82 -21.54
N HIS A 946 -39.34 -8.13 -22.46
CA HIS A 946 -39.26 -9.47 -23.06
C HIS A 946 -38.94 -10.54 -22.01
N PHE A 947 -38.02 -10.25 -21.09
CA PHE A 947 -37.66 -11.16 -20.01
C PHE A 947 -38.81 -11.44 -19.04
N ARG A 948 -39.59 -10.41 -18.65
CA ARG A 948 -40.79 -10.57 -17.81
C ARG A 948 -41.83 -11.51 -18.44
N LYS A 949 -42.03 -11.41 -19.76
CA LYS A 949 -42.96 -12.26 -20.52
C LYS A 949 -42.55 -13.75 -20.56
N HIS A 950 -41.29 -14.07 -20.25
CA HIS A 950 -40.79 -15.45 -20.22
C HIS A 950 -40.61 -16.00 -18.79
N GLN A 951 -40.88 -15.18 -17.76
CA GLN A 951 -40.91 -15.61 -16.35
C GLN A 951 -42.34 -15.80 -15.83
N ALA A 952 -43.30 -15.04 -16.36
CA ALA A 952 -44.73 -15.31 -16.23
C ALA A 952 -45.11 -16.48 -17.14
#